data_AF-A0A1Q3QB06-F1
#
_entry.id   AF-A0A1Q3QB06-F1
#
_cell.length_a   1.000
_cell.length_b   1.000
_cell.length_c   1.000
_cell.angle_alpha   90.00
_cell.angle_beta   90.00
_cell.angle_gamma   90.00
#
_symmetry.space_group_name_H-M   'P 1'
#
loop_
_entity.id
_entity.type
_entity.pdbx_description
1 polymer ?
#
loop_
_entity_poly.entity_id
_entity_poly.type
_entity_poly.pdbx_seq_one_letter_code
_entity_poly.pdbx_strand_id
1 'polypeptide(L)'
;MKLPKLGDAIKTYISNNYDFLNCPNNFIEKKSNLPCECNACKKLNKLYHPSQIEFYKPSKETRFVYNGTLLSKKLLESPVIGTFRNPMAMRTLHILRHQINNLIKEGIVDEDTRVVIETARDLNDANMRWAIEKFQREREKENKEFEEAIKRHFPERKYTKDDIDKARLLLDQYDVSEKSEQIPQISEQKKKKLDRVDIYKKDVTKYRLWLEQGCRCIYTGKLINISALFDDTKVDFEHTIPRSISFDNSLANLTVCDAHFNRTIKRNKIPALLSNYEDILARIQPWIEKVERLKDNVEYYISKSKQAQTKPSKDFAIRQRHLWQMELDYWKNKVERFTMQEVTSGFRNSQLVDTRIISKYAFHYFKSVFNSVEVQKGSVTSDFRKMLGIQSMNEKKNRDKHSHHAVDATILTMIPVASKRDKMLKLFYEKEEAKSLNQDYSEIYESLHKEILSCQFGNIKGITEFIENSILINYISKDQTLSPANKALRKCGKIVPIKDKTEKIVYERHDDGSIKYRTYKDGTPIYKKDKDGKFIIKNGEKVRIPILKAVRQTGDCIRGKLHGETFYGAITQAKKDENGRLIRDENGKIQINEEVLYVVRRELKYKKNAQDTGFYNWNNLEDVIVDKSLFRMMKMQFKDGISFKDACEEGIYMIDKNRNKINKIRHVRCFTDTKNPIIVKKHIYLSDKPYKQNYYSTNGENIYYAIYWDGIHGTVRTYDFRSLMQLSKIMKNGNIISIKDFFEPVKKTGKGSNVSDIPLYAVLNIGTRLLIYLDKEIKSGEIASEIIKIYFSEMEETELLKRLYVMTRIFDPNDGRLQLRYHAEARDDKKLLEEFPEKMFGKRGKNGFSEINKQFNTIS
;
A
#
# COMPACT_ATOMS: atom_id res chain seq x y z
N MET A 1 -26.78 -13.45 36.78
CA MET A 1 -25.34 -13.64 37.08
C MET A 1 -24.51 -12.98 35.99
N LYS A 2 -23.60 -12.05 36.32
CA LYS A 2 -22.64 -11.53 35.32
C LYS A 2 -21.60 -12.61 35.04
N LEU A 3 -21.39 -12.95 33.77
CA LEU A 3 -20.29 -13.84 33.36
C LEU A 3 -18.96 -13.29 33.91
N PRO A 4 -18.08 -14.13 34.48
CA PRO A 4 -16.77 -13.70 34.95
C PRO A 4 -15.98 -13.10 33.78
N LYS A 5 -15.18 -12.07 34.04
CA LYS A 5 -14.32 -11.51 33.00
C LYS A 5 -13.37 -12.61 32.51
N LEU A 6 -13.14 -12.70 31.20
CA LEU A 6 -12.32 -13.75 30.59
C LEU A 6 -10.95 -13.93 31.27
N GLY A 7 -10.32 -12.83 31.69
CA GLY A 7 -9.05 -12.87 32.44
C GLY A 7 -9.17 -13.54 33.81
N ASP A 8 -10.29 -13.39 34.50
CA ASP A 8 -10.54 -14.03 35.80
C ASP A 8 -10.86 -15.51 35.63
N ALA A 9 -11.59 -15.89 34.57
CA ALA A 9 -11.84 -17.28 34.20
C ALA A 9 -10.54 -18.02 33.83
N ILE A 10 -9.64 -17.38 33.06
CA ILE A 10 -8.34 -17.94 32.72
C ILE A 10 -7.44 -18.09 33.96
N LYS A 11 -7.41 -17.08 34.84
CA LYS A 11 -6.66 -17.18 36.11
C LYS A 11 -7.15 -18.34 36.97
N THR A 12 -8.47 -18.50 37.05
CA THR A 12 -9.09 -19.61 37.78
C THR A 12 -8.75 -20.95 37.15
N TYR A 13 -8.84 -21.06 35.81
CA TYR A 13 -8.46 -22.27 35.08
C TYR A 13 -6.98 -22.64 35.30
N ILE A 14 -6.05 -21.68 35.18
CA ILE A 14 -4.62 -21.94 35.37
C ILE A 14 -4.31 -22.27 36.83
N SER A 15 -4.93 -21.58 37.78
CA SER A 15 -4.79 -21.87 39.22
C SER A 15 -5.29 -23.26 39.59
N ASN A 16 -6.35 -23.75 38.93
CA ASN A 16 -6.93 -25.07 39.19
C ASN A 16 -6.17 -26.21 38.51
N ASN A 17 -5.48 -25.95 37.40
CA ASN A 17 -4.77 -26.98 36.63
C ASN A 17 -3.27 -27.08 36.95
N TYR A 18 -2.70 -26.10 37.68
CA TYR A 18 -1.27 -26.04 37.98
C TYR A 18 -1.02 -25.67 39.44
N ASP A 19 -0.59 -26.65 40.25
CA ASP A 19 -0.41 -26.52 41.70
C ASP A 19 0.51 -25.37 42.12
N PHE A 20 1.59 -25.13 41.34
CA PHE A 20 2.55 -24.06 41.62
C PHE A 20 1.99 -22.63 41.37
N LEU A 21 0.80 -22.51 40.79
CA LEU A 21 0.05 -21.27 40.57
C LEU A 21 -1.26 -21.21 41.35
N ASN A 22 -1.53 -22.18 42.23
CA ASN A 22 -2.77 -22.22 42.99
C ASN A 22 -2.84 -21.07 44.03
N CYS A 23 -3.93 -20.31 44.03
CA CYS A 23 -4.20 -19.30 45.04
C CYS A 23 -5.08 -19.87 46.18
N PRO A 24 -4.55 -20.02 47.41
CA PRO A 24 -5.34 -20.55 48.54
C PRO A 24 -6.47 -19.61 49.01
N ASN A 25 -6.45 -18.35 48.56
CA ASN A 25 -7.40 -17.31 48.94
C ASN A 25 -8.40 -16.97 47.83
N ASN A 26 -8.52 -17.79 46.77
CA ASN A 26 -9.46 -17.54 45.67
C ASN A 26 -9.35 -16.11 45.07
N PHE A 27 -8.12 -15.63 44.95
CA PHE A 27 -7.75 -14.30 44.44
C PHE A 27 -8.22 -13.08 45.27
N ILE A 28 -8.86 -13.27 46.43
CA ILE A 28 -9.37 -12.19 47.29
C ILE A 28 -8.91 -12.41 48.74
N GLU A 29 -8.27 -11.42 49.35
CA GLU A 29 -7.95 -11.49 50.78
C GLU A 29 -9.20 -11.29 51.63
N LYS A 30 -9.61 -12.32 52.38
CA LYS A 30 -10.82 -12.32 53.22
C LYS A 30 -10.88 -11.18 54.25
N LYS A 31 -9.74 -10.62 54.67
CA LYS A 31 -9.67 -9.53 55.66
C LYS A 31 -9.85 -8.13 55.07
N SER A 32 -9.44 -7.91 53.82
CA SER A 32 -9.35 -6.58 53.21
C SER A 32 -10.28 -6.42 51.99
N ASN A 33 -10.85 -7.52 51.51
CA ASN A 33 -11.63 -7.60 50.27
C ASN A 33 -10.88 -7.07 49.03
N LEU A 34 -9.54 -7.05 49.11
CA LEU A 34 -8.63 -6.62 48.05
C LEU A 34 -8.04 -7.84 47.30
N PRO A 35 -7.46 -7.63 46.09
CA PRO A 35 -6.83 -8.70 45.33
C PRO A 35 -5.69 -9.37 46.11
N CYS A 36 -5.68 -10.69 46.19
CA CYS A 36 -4.67 -11.44 46.94
C CYS A 36 -3.25 -11.23 46.37
N GLU A 37 -2.28 -10.97 47.24
CA GLU A 37 -0.89 -10.69 46.89
C GLU A 37 0.08 -11.87 47.06
N CYS A 38 -0.42 -13.10 47.18
CA CYS A 38 0.44 -14.28 47.35
C CYS A 38 1.39 -14.49 46.15
N ASN A 39 2.47 -15.25 46.35
CA ASN A 39 3.50 -15.45 45.31
C ASN A 39 2.92 -16.07 44.01
N ALA A 40 1.95 -16.98 44.15
CA ALA A 40 1.18 -17.54 43.03
C ALA A 40 0.39 -16.47 42.27
N CYS A 41 -0.35 -15.59 42.97
CA CYS A 41 -1.06 -14.46 42.36
C CYS A 41 -0.10 -13.46 41.68
N LYS A 42 1.07 -13.21 42.27
CA LYS A 42 2.12 -12.37 41.67
C LYS A 42 2.70 -12.98 40.39
N LYS A 43 2.88 -14.29 40.33
CA LYS A 43 3.30 -15.00 39.10
C LYS A 43 2.18 -15.03 38.05
N LEU A 44 0.94 -15.31 38.45
CA LEU A 44 -0.24 -15.23 37.56
C LEU A 44 -0.44 -13.85 36.95
N ASN A 45 -0.27 -12.78 37.75
CA ASN A 45 -0.33 -11.39 37.28
C ASN A 45 0.86 -11.00 36.37
N LYS A 46 1.96 -11.76 36.38
CA LYS A 46 3.10 -11.60 35.45
C LYS A 46 2.92 -12.42 34.16
N LEU A 47 2.25 -13.57 34.23
CA LEU A 47 1.92 -14.40 33.06
C LEU A 47 0.98 -13.66 32.11
N TYR A 48 0.13 -12.78 32.65
CA TYR A 48 -0.87 -12.09 31.88
C TYR A 48 -0.97 -10.60 32.25
N HIS A 49 -0.72 -9.70 31.29
CA HIS A 49 -0.94 -8.27 31.50
C HIS A 49 -2.36 -7.89 31.01
N PRO A 50 -3.21 -7.20 31.81
CA PRO A 50 -4.59 -6.86 31.42
C PRO A 50 -4.72 -6.16 30.07
N SER A 51 -3.71 -5.37 29.69
CA SER A 51 -3.64 -4.73 28.38
C SER A 51 -3.35 -5.66 27.21
N GLN A 52 -3.30 -6.99 27.39
CA GLN A 52 -3.23 -7.99 26.32
C GLN A 52 -4.62 -8.57 25.95
N ILE A 53 -5.66 -8.38 26.80
CA ILE A 53 -7.09 -8.72 26.56
C ILE A 53 -7.96 -7.45 26.52
N GLU A 54 -7.36 -6.26 26.43
CA GLU A 54 -8.14 -5.02 26.44
C GLU A 54 -8.91 -4.88 25.12
N PHE A 55 -10.17 -5.33 25.14
CA PHE A 55 -11.16 -5.07 24.11
C PHE A 55 -11.82 -3.71 24.35
N TYR A 56 -12.40 -3.15 23.29
CA TYR A 56 -13.18 -1.92 23.38
C TYR A 56 -14.33 -2.11 24.37
N LYS A 57 -14.45 -1.18 25.34
CA LYS A 57 -15.57 -1.17 26.28
C LYS A 57 -16.82 -0.65 25.56
N PRO A 58 -18.03 -1.11 25.94
CA PRO A 58 -19.26 -0.48 25.48
C PRO A 58 -19.24 1.02 25.75
N SER A 59 -19.59 1.81 24.74
CA SER A 59 -19.61 3.27 24.84
C SER A 59 -20.70 3.72 25.81
N LYS A 60 -20.40 4.78 26.56
CA LYS A 60 -21.38 5.41 27.44
C LYS A 60 -22.14 6.50 26.70
N GLU A 61 -23.41 6.69 27.07
CA GLU A 61 -24.18 7.82 26.60
C GLU A 61 -23.49 9.13 26.95
N THR A 62 -23.32 9.97 25.94
CA THR A 62 -22.67 11.27 26.08
C THR A 62 -23.70 12.34 25.75
N ARG A 63 -23.90 13.28 26.68
CA ARG A 63 -24.72 14.48 26.43
C ARG A 63 -23.89 15.53 25.70
N PHE A 64 -24.37 16.03 24.58
CA PHE A 64 -23.69 17.07 23.81
C PHE A 64 -24.71 17.97 23.09
N VAL A 65 -24.29 19.19 22.77
CA VAL A 65 -25.10 20.13 21.97
C VAL A 65 -24.73 19.98 20.50
N TYR A 66 -25.73 19.81 19.64
CA TYR A 66 -25.57 19.76 18.19
C TYR A 66 -26.67 20.60 17.53
N ASN A 67 -26.30 21.54 16.66
CA ASN A 67 -27.21 22.50 16.03
C ASN A 67 -28.18 23.18 17.03
N GLY A 68 -27.69 23.57 18.21
CA GLY A 68 -28.48 24.22 19.26
C GLY A 68 -29.36 23.30 20.11
N THR A 69 -29.41 22.00 19.81
CA THR A 69 -30.23 21.01 20.55
C THR A 69 -29.37 20.13 21.45
N LEU A 70 -29.81 19.88 22.69
CA LEU A 70 -29.14 18.95 23.62
C LEU A 70 -29.54 17.51 23.30
N LEU A 71 -28.55 16.70 22.89
CA LEU A 71 -28.74 15.29 22.56
C LEU A 71 -27.98 14.40 23.53
N SER A 72 -28.54 13.23 23.87
CA SER A 72 -27.86 12.15 24.59
C SER A 72 -27.79 10.93 23.68
N LYS A 73 -26.59 10.59 23.19
CA LYS A 73 -26.38 9.41 22.32
C LYS A 73 -25.07 8.70 22.67
N LYS A 74 -24.96 7.41 22.38
CA LYS A 74 -23.70 6.67 22.42
C LYS A 74 -22.86 7.03 21.19
N LEU A 75 -21.63 7.45 21.42
CA LEU A 75 -20.70 7.83 20.35
C LEU A 75 -19.48 6.93 20.35
N LEU A 76 -18.86 6.72 19.20
CA LEU A 76 -17.60 5.99 19.11
C LEU A 76 -16.50 6.79 19.85
N GLU A 77 -15.88 6.15 20.84
CA GLU A 77 -14.76 6.69 21.62
C GLU A 77 -13.44 6.62 20.82
N SER A 78 -12.31 6.95 21.46
CA SER A 78 -11.01 6.81 20.80
C SER A 78 -10.71 5.34 20.48
N PRO A 79 -10.28 4.99 19.25
CA PRO A 79 -9.88 3.63 18.90
C PRO A 79 -8.54 3.20 19.56
N VAL A 80 -7.90 4.07 20.36
CA VAL A 80 -6.57 3.80 20.92
C VAL A 80 -6.70 2.83 22.10
N ILE A 81 -6.16 1.63 21.93
CA ILE A 81 -6.06 0.60 22.98
C ILE A 81 -4.60 0.21 23.23
N GLY A 82 -4.33 -0.43 24.38
CA GLY A 82 -2.97 -0.84 24.76
C GLY A 82 -2.32 -1.82 23.78
N THR A 83 -3.11 -2.70 23.18
CA THR A 83 -2.74 -3.83 22.31
C THR A 83 -2.43 -3.44 20.86
N PHE A 84 -3.31 -2.67 20.24
CA PHE A 84 -3.27 -2.38 18.80
C PHE A 84 -2.71 -0.99 18.54
N ARG A 85 -1.52 -0.92 17.90
CA ARG A 85 -0.79 0.36 17.66
C ARG A 85 -0.43 0.62 16.21
N ASN A 86 -1.16 0.03 15.26
CA ASN A 86 -0.82 0.22 13.86
C ASN A 86 -1.26 1.61 13.37
N PRO A 87 -0.34 2.50 12.95
CA PRO A 87 -0.68 3.88 12.59
C PRO A 87 -1.62 3.98 11.38
N MET A 88 -1.53 3.05 10.41
CA MET A 88 -2.39 3.06 9.22
C MET A 88 -3.83 2.70 9.59
N ALA A 89 -4.03 1.61 10.31
CA ALA A 89 -5.37 1.20 10.75
C ALA A 89 -5.96 2.22 11.73
N MET A 90 -5.15 2.78 12.63
CA MET A 90 -5.58 3.84 13.55
C MET A 90 -6.03 5.09 12.80
N ARG A 91 -5.33 5.49 11.73
CA ARG A 91 -5.77 6.59 10.87
C ARG A 91 -7.16 6.30 10.29
N THR A 92 -7.37 5.10 9.73
CA THR A 92 -8.66 4.70 9.16
C THR A 92 -9.77 4.70 10.22
N LEU A 93 -9.54 4.08 11.39
CA LEU A 93 -10.53 4.04 12.48
C LEU A 93 -10.87 5.43 13.00
N HIS A 94 -9.90 6.36 13.06
CA HIS A 94 -10.17 7.75 13.44
C HIS A 94 -11.01 8.51 12.41
N ILE A 95 -10.79 8.28 11.11
CA ILE A 95 -11.60 8.88 10.04
C ILE A 95 -13.03 8.34 10.12
N LEU A 96 -13.17 7.00 10.21
CA LEU A 96 -14.48 6.35 10.35
C LEU A 96 -15.22 6.81 11.61
N ARG A 97 -14.52 6.94 12.75
CA ARG A 97 -15.09 7.50 13.98
C ARG A 97 -15.72 8.87 13.74
N HIS A 98 -15.01 9.76 13.05
CA HIS A 98 -15.51 11.11 12.81
C HIS A 98 -16.75 11.11 11.93
N GLN A 99 -16.71 10.36 10.82
CA GLN A 99 -17.83 10.27 9.89
C GLN A 99 -19.05 9.61 10.53
N ILE A 100 -18.88 8.47 11.20
CA ILE A 100 -19.99 7.73 11.81
C ILE A 100 -20.58 8.50 12.99
N ASN A 101 -19.76 9.15 13.81
CA ASN A 101 -20.29 10.01 14.86
C ASN A 101 -21.09 11.19 14.30
N ASN A 102 -20.73 11.73 13.13
CA ASN A 102 -21.55 12.76 12.47
C ASN A 102 -22.89 12.18 12.01
N LEU A 103 -22.91 10.99 11.40
CA LEU A 103 -24.16 10.30 11.03
C LEU A 103 -25.06 9.99 12.23
N ILE A 104 -24.47 9.60 13.37
CA ILE A 104 -25.22 9.37 14.63
C ILE A 104 -25.81 10.69 15.15
N LYS A 105 -25.06 11.79 15.05
CA LYS A 105 -25.53 13.12 15.47
C LYS A 105 -26.69 13.62 14.60
N GLU A 106 -26.58 13.43 13.29
CA GLU A 106 -27.63 13.76 12.32
C GLU A 106 -28.86 12.86 12.47
N GLY A 107 -28.73 11.71 13.15
CA GLY A 107 -29.84 10.77 13.36
C GLY A 107 -30.12 9.87 12.16
N ILE A 108 -29.25 9.87 11.16
CA ILE A 108 -29.30 8.94 10.02
C ILE A 108 -29.03 7.51 10.48
N VAL A 109 -28.21 7.36 11.53
CA VAL A 109 -27.76 6.08 12.07
C VAL A 109 -27.98 6.04 13.59
N ASP A 110 -28.37 4.87 14.09
CA ASP A 110 -28.63 4.59 15.51
C ASP A 110 -27.95 3.28 15.97
N GLU A 111 -28.23 2.85 17.20
CA GLU A 111 -27.63 1.64 17.79
C GLU A 111 -28.10 0.35 17.13
N ASP A 112 -29.31 0.35 16.56
CA ASP A 112 -29.94 -0.83 15.95
C ASP A 112 -29.61 -0.96 14.46
N THR A 113 -29.04 0.08 13.87
CA THR A 113 -28.53 0.08 12.50
C THR A 113 -27.51 -1.04 12.30
N ARG A 114 -27.74 -1.87 11.27
CA ARG A 114 -26.84 -2.95 10.88
C ARG A 114 -25.59 -2.40 10.17
N VAL A 115 -24.42 -2.69 10.73
CA VAL A 115 -23.12 -2.25 10.17
C VAL A 115 -22.38 -3.45 9.59
N VAL A 116 -22.12 -3.42 8.29
CA VAL A 116 -21.35 -4.45 7.59
C VAL A 116 -19.99 -3.90 7.19
N ILE A 117 -18.93 -4.64 7.51
CA ILE A 117 -17.55 -4.18 7.34
C ILE A 117 -16.79 -5.18 6.46
N GLU A 118 -16.14 -4.66 5.42
CA GLU A 118 -15.09 -5.35 4.68
C GLU A 118 -13.76 -4.66 4.98
N THR A 119 -12.74 -5.42 5.39
CA THR A 119 -11.40 -4.86 5.55
C THR A 119 -10.49 -5.22 4.38
N ALA A 120 -9.66 -4.25 3.97
CA ALA A 120 -8.57 -4.48 3.03
C ALA A 120 -7.49 -5.40 3.65
N ARG A 121 -6.67 -6.02 2.78
CA ARG A 121 -5.61 -7.03 3.03
C ARG A 121 -4.89 -6.88 4.38
N ASP A 122 -4.34 -7.99 4.87
CA ASP A 122 -3.51 -8.01 6.09
C ASP A 122 -2.44 -6.91 6.10
N LEU A 123 -2.27 -6.31 7.28
CA LEU A 123 -1.18 -5.37 7.56
C LEU A 123 0.14 -6.14 7.67
N ASN A 124 0.65 -6.51 6.51
CA ASN A 124 1.87 -7.28 6.35
C ASN A 124 3.11 -6.40 6.59
N ASP A 125 4.12 -6.98 7.24
CA ASP A 125 5.41 -6.32 7.41
C ASP A 125 6.09 -6.04 6.05
N ALA A 126 7.17 -5.26 6.04
CA ALA A 126 7.83 -4.87 4.80
C ALA A 126 8.40 -6.07 4.01
N ASN A 127 8.85 -7.12 4.71
CA ASN A 127 9.44 -8.31 4.10
C ASN A 127 8.34 -9.20 3.50
N MET A 128 7.20 -9.36 4.18
CA MET A 128 6.02 -10.05 3.69
C MET A 128 5.40 -9.31 2.51
N ARG A 129 5.31 -7.97 2.55
CA ARG A 129 4.86 -7.18 1.38
C ARG A 129 5.74 -7.40 0.16
N TRP A 130 7.05 -7.40 0.35
CA TRP A 130 8.00 -7.71 -0.71
C TRP A 130 7.82 -9.14 -1.24
N ALA A 131 7.63 -10.12 -0.35
CA ALA A 131 7.42 -11.51 -0.73
C ALA A 131 6.14 -11.67 -1.56
N ILE A 132 5.03 -11.05 -1.14
CA ILE A 132 3.76 -11.06 -1.87
C ILE A 132 3.91 -10.42 -3.25
N GLU A 133 4.56 -9.25 -3.33
CA GLU A 133 4.78 -8.56 -4.61
C GLU A 133 5.66 -9.41 -5.54
N LYS A 134 6.74 -10.00 -5.00
CA LYS A 134 7.61 -10.87 -5.77
C LYS A 134 6.88 -12.11 -6.25
N PHE A 135 6.13 -12.78 -5.37
CA PHE A 135 5.33 -13.95 -5.70
C PHE A 135 4.29 -13.61 -6.77
N GLN A 136 3.57 -12.50 -6.64
CA GLN A 136 2.63 -12.03 -7.66
C GLN A 136 3.30 -11.79 -9.01
N ARG A 137 4.48 -11.14 -9.01
CA ARG A 137 5.25 -10.90 -10.23
C ARG A 137 5.75 -12.20 -10.89
N GLU A 138 6.21 -13.16 -10.09
CA GLU A 138 6.60 -14.48 -10.57
C GLU A 138 5.39 -15.22 -11.17
N ARG A 139 4.23 -15.19 -10.51
CA ARG A 139 2.98 -15.74 -11.06
C ARG A 139 2.53 -15.03 -12.34
N GLU A 140 2.67 -13.71 -12.43
CA GLU A 140 2.37 -12.95 -13.63
C GLU A 140 3.32 -13.31 -14.78
N LYS A 141 4.60 -13.54 -14.49
CA LYS A 141 5.58 -14.02 -15.47
C LYS A 141 5.24 -15.44 -15.95
N GLU A 142 4.96 -16.36 -15.03
CA GLU A 142 4.48 -17.71 -15.36
C GLU A 142 3.22 -17.64 -16.23
N ASN A 143 2.25 -16.79 -15.88
CA ASN A 143 1.03 -16.66 -16.65
C ASN A 143 1.27 -16.12 -18.06
N LYS A 144 2.24 -15.22 -18.24
CA LYS A 144 2.67 -14.76 -19.58
C LYS A 144 3.35 -15.88 -20.36
N GLU A 145 4.22 -16.66 -19.73
CA GLU A 145 4.84 -17.83 -20.34
C GLU A 145 3.79 -18.87 -20.76
N PHE A 146 2.77 -19.10 -19.91
CA PHE A 146 1.63 -19.96 -20.23
C PHE A 146 0.81 -19.38 -21.39
N GLU A 147 0.56 -18.07 -21.40
CA GLU A 147 -0.13 -17.40 -22.51
C GLU A 147 0.65 -17.53 -23.82
N GLU A 148 1.97 -17.37 -23.79
CA GLU A 148 2.86 -17.58 -24.94
C GLU A 148 2.87 -19.04 -25.41
N ALA A 149 2.92 -19.99 -24.48
CA ALA A 149 2.83 -21.42 -24.80
C ALA A 149 1.49 -21.76 -25.44
N ILE A 150 0.38 -21.25 -24.89
CA ILE A 150 -0.97 -21.42 -25.46
C ILE A 150 -1.02 -20.81 -26.86
N LYS A 151 -0.48 -19.60 -27.07
CA LYS A 151 -0.40 -18.98 -28.40
C LYS A 151 0.44 -19.79 -29.39
N ARG A 152 1.51 -20.44 -28.94
CA ARG A 152 2.36 -21.30 -29.77
C ARG A 152 1.64 -22.58 -30.20
N HIS A 153 0.83 -23.17 -29.32
CA HIS A 153 0.10 -24.41 -29.60
C HIS A 153 -1.26 -24.17 -30.29
N PHE A 154 -1.85 -22.98 -30.16
CA PHE A 154 -3.10 -22.59 -30.82
C PHE A 154 -2.92 -21.29 -31.62
N PRO A 155 -2.29 -21.37 -32.80
CA PRO A 155 -2.04 -20.21 -33.62
C PRO A 155 -3.18 -19.99 -34.60
N GLU A 156 -3.79 -18.80 -34.58
CA GLU A 156 -4.39 -18.31 -35.82
C GLU A 156 -3.26 -17.97 -36.83
N ARG A 157 -3.03 -18.90 -37.77
CA ARG A 157 -2.53 -18.75 -39.16
C ARG A 157 -1.41 -17.74 -39.47
N LYS A 158 -0.16 -18.21 -39.46
CA LYS A 158 0.80 -18.34 -40.61
C LYS A 158 2.18 -18.70 -40.05
N TYR A 159 2.85 -19.71 -40.60
CA TYR A 159 4.26 -20.00 -40.31
C TYR A 159 5.05 -20.21 -41.59
N THR A 160 6.31 -19.79 -41.53
CA THR A 160 7.30 -19.89 -42.59
C THR A 160 8.20 -21.11 -42.37
N LYS A 161 8.87 -21.55 -43.44
CA LYS A 161 9.69 -22.77 -43.49
C LYS A 161 10.78 -22.84 -42.39
N ASP A 162 11.22 -21.70 -41.87
CA ASP A 162 12.21 -21.56 -40.78
C ASP A 162 11.70 -22.02 -39.40
N ASP A 163 10.38 -22.04 -39.20
CA ASP A 163 9.75 -22.52 -37.96
C ASP A 163 9.68 -24.05 -37.89
N ILE A 164 9.78 -24.71 -39.06
CA ILE A 164 9.79 -26.18 -39.19
C ILE A 164 11.17 -26.73 -38.82
N ASP A 165 12.26 -26.06 -39.20
CA ASP A 165 13.62 -26.50 -38.89
C ASP A 165 13.98 -26.32 -37.39
N LYS A 166 13.43 -25.29 -36.73
CA LYS A 166 13.57 -25.12 -35.27
C LYS A 166 12.78 -26.14 -34.45
N ALA A 167 11.65 -26.63 -34.98
CA ALA A 167 10.91 -27.72 -34.37
C ALA A 167 11.65 -29.07 -34.52
N ARG A 168 12.33 -29.27 -35.66
CA ARG A 168 13.20 -30.43 -35.92
C ARG A 168 14.37 -30.52 -34.93
N LEU A 169 15.00 -29.38 -34.63
CA LEU A 169 16.13 -29.29 -33.68
C LEU A 169 15.74 -29.56 -32.21
N LEU A 170 14.47 -29.32 -31.85
CA LEU A 170 13.94 -29.56 -30.49
C LEU A 170 13.47 -31.00 -30.29
N LEU A 171 13.14 -31.70 -31.39
CA LEU A 171 12.75 -33.12 -31.37
C LEU A 171 13.97 -34.05 -31.38
N ASP A 172 15.11 -33.63 -31.93
CA ASP A 172 16.39 -34.36 -31.86
C ASP A 172 16.99 -34.45 -30.43
N GLN A 173 16.41 -33.77 -29.43
CA GLN A 173 16.84 -33.85 -28.01
C GLN A 173 16.05 -34.87 -27.17
N TYR A 174 15.05 -35.55 -27.74
CA TYR A 174 14.26 -36.55 -27.04
C TYR A 174 14.08 -37.80 -27.91
N ASP A 175 14.88 -38.83 -27.62
CA ASP A 175 14.73 -40.18 -28.19
C ASP A 175 13.31 -40.74 -27.95
N VAL A 176 12.59 -41.10 -29.02
CA VAL A 176 11.98 -42.41 -29.30
C VAL A 176 11.03 -42.36 -30.52
N SER A 177 11.48 -43.06 -31.57
CA SER A 177 10.83 -43.83 -32.66
C SER A 177 9.59 -43.30 -33.42
N GLU A 178 9.80 -43.17 -34.73
CA GLU A 178 8.88 -42.90 -35.83
C GLU A 178 7.72 -43.90 -35.99
N LYS A 179 6.54 -43.39 -36.36
CA LYS A 179 5.78 -43.79 -37.57
C LYS A 179 4.54 -42.89 -37.73
N SER A 180 4.55 -42.11 -38.80
CA SER A 180 3.44 -41.25 -39.25
C SER A 180 2.76 -41.86 -40.47
N GLU A 181 1.43 -41.91 -40.48
CA GLU A 181 0.64 -42.02 -41.72
C GLU A 181 -0.42 -40.91 -41.77
N GLN A 182 -0.79 -40.56 -43.00
CA GLN A 182 -1.20 -39.25 -43.51
C GLN A 182 -2.63 -38.82 -43.16
N ILE A 183 -2.89 -37.50 -43.05
CA ILE A 183 -4.23 -36.91 -43.04
C ILE A 183 -4.40 -36.00 -44.29
N PRO A 184 -5.52 -36.09 -45.04
CA PRO A 184 -5.79 -35.27 -46.21
C PRO A 184 -6.30 -33.85 -45.87
N GLN A 185 -6.06 -32.94 -46.81
CA GLN A 185 -6.57 -31.56 -46.85
C GLN A 185 -8.11 -31.53 -46.88
N ILE A 186 -8.75 -30.48 -46.33
CA ILE A 186 -9.84 -29.72 -46.99
C ILE A 186 -10.31 -28.49 -46.17
N SER A 187 -10.38 -27.38 -46.93
CA SER A 187 -11.17 -26.13 -46.91
C SER A 187 -11.55 -25.36 -45.64
N GLU A 188 -11.32 -24.06 -45.76
CA GLU A 188 -11.69 -22.96 -44.87
C GLU A 188 -13.18 -22.61 -44.94
N GLN A 189 -13.80 -22.32 -43.79
CA GLN A 189 -14.89 -21.33 -43.72
C GLN A 189 -14.81 -20.48 -42.43
N LYS A 190 -15.01 -19.18 -42.59
CA LYS A 190 -14.90 -18.10 -41.58
C LYS A 190 -16.23 -17.87 -40.83
N LYS A 191 -16.13 -17.50 -39.54
CA LYS A 191 -16.71 -16.30 -38.86
C LYS A 191 -17.36 -16.62 -37.49
N LYS A 192 -16.83 -15.99 -36.42
CA LYS A 192 -17.44 -14.83 -35.72
C LYS A 192 -16.49 -14.34 -34.61
N LYS A 193 -16.35 -13.01 -34.51
CA LYS A 193 -15.38 -12.29 -33.67
C LYS A 193 -16.15 -11.73 -32.47
N LEU A 194 -16.31 -12.52 -31.41
CA LEU A 194 -16.90 -12.10 -30.13
C LEU A 194 -16.12 -12.79 -28.99
N ASP A 195 -15.74 -12.02 -27.96
CA ASP A 195 -15.19 -12.44 -26.65
C ASP A 195 -13.87 -13.25 -26.59
N ARG A 196 -12.80 -12.79 -27.25
CA ARG A 196 -11.49 -13.49 -27.19
C ARG A 196 -10.66 -13.25 -25.93
N VAL A 197 -10.89 -12.20 -25.13
CA VAL A 197 -10.02 -11.88 -23.97
C VAL A 197 -10.28 -12.81 -22.77
N ASP A 198 -11.50 -13.33 -22.63
CA ASP A 198 -11.91 -14.13 -21.46
C ASP A 198 -11.57 -15.61 -21.57
N ILE A 199 -11.42 -16.13 -22.78
CA ILE A 199 -10.98 -17.51 -23.08
C ILE A 199 -9.54 -17.72 -22.56
N TYR A 200 -8.63 -16.77 -22.86
CA TYR A 200 -7.21 -16.89 -22.48
C TYR A 200 -6.95 -17.04 -20.97
N LYS A 201 -7.76 -16.46 -20.06
CA LYS A 201 -7.51 -16.56 -18.61
C LYS A 201 -7.90 -17.90 -18.01
N LYS A 202 -9.04 -18.43 -18.44
CA LYS A 202 -9.47 -19.79 -18.08
C LYS A 202 -8.44 -20.78 -18.61
N ASP A 203 -7.97 -20.56 -19.83
CA ASP A 203 -6.97 -21.40 -20.47
C ASP A 203 -5.63 -21.37 -19.72
N VAL A 204 -5.14 -20.20 -19.30
CA VAL A 204 -3.91 -20.10 -18.48
C VAL A 204 -4.06 -20.84 -17.15
N THR A 205 -5.24 -20.80 -16.53
CA THR A 205 -5.50 -21.51 -15.26
C THR A 205 -5.61 -23.03 -15.49
N LYS A 206 -6.27 -23.48 -16.56
CA LYS A 206 -6.32 -24.90 -16.96
C LYS A 206 -4.91 -25.42 -17.22
N TYR A 207 -4.11 -24.67 -17.97
CA TYR A 207 -2.73 -25.02 -18.32
C TYR A 207 -1.85 -25.16 -17.07
N ARG A 208 -1.96 -24.21 -16.13
CA ARG A 208 -1.26 -24.29 -14.85
C ARG A 208 -1.61 -25.56 -14.07
N LEU A 209 -2.90 -25.83 -13.88
CA LEU A 209 -3.36 -27.01 -13.14
C LEU A 209 -2.97 -28.32 -13.83
N TRP A 210 -3.02 -28.35 -15.16
CA TRP A 210 -2.60 -29.48 -15.97
C TRP A 210 -1.12 -29.83 -15.76
N LEU A 211 -0.22 -28.83 -15.77
CA LEU A 211 1.20 -29.02 -15.44
C LEU A 211 1.40 -29.49 -14.00
N GLU A 212 0.68 -28.90 -13.03
CA GLU A 212 0.74 -29.30 -11.62
C GLU A 212 0.36 -30.77 -11.40
N GLN A 213 -0.53 -31.31 -12.23
CA GLN A 213 -1.02 -32.69 -12.18
C GLN A 213 -0.14 -33.69 -12.94
N GLY A 214 0.93 -33.23 -13.61
CA GLY A 214 1.77 -34.07 -14.46
C GLY A 214 1.06 -34.48 -15.74
N CYS A 215 0.29 -33.56 -16.33
CA CYS A 215 -0.39 -33.73 -17.61
C CYS A 215 -1.45 -34.85 -17.64
N ARG A 216 -1.99 -35.22 -16.48
CA ARG A 216 -2.98 -36.31 -16.33
C ARG A 216 -4.14 -35.91 -15.43
N CYS A 217 -5.27 -36.58 -15.62
CA CYS A 217 -6.39 -36.51 -14.70
C CYS A 217 -6.01 -37.18 -13.36
N ILE A 218 -6.16 -36.48 -12.23
CA ILE A 218 -5.88 -37.06 -10.91
C ILE A 218 -6.88 -38.17 -10.55
N TYR A 219 -8.13 -38.05 -11.00
CA TYR A 219 -9.20 -39.00 -10.67
C TYR A 219 -9.14 -40.28 -11.51
N THR A 220 -8.85 -40.19 -12.80
CA THR A 220 -8.84 -41.37 -13.70
C THR A 220 -7.44 -41.87 -14.04
N GLY A 221 -6.40 -41.05 -13.86
CA GLY A 221 -5.03 -41.37 -14.28
C GLY A 221 -4.76 -41.20 -15.77
N LYS A 222 -5.80 -40.94 -16.57
CA LYS A 222 -5.69 -40.75 -18.02
C LYS A 222 -4.85 -39.53 -18.37
N LEU A 223 -3.91 -39.70 -19.31
CA LEU A 223 -3.13 -38.60 -19.86
C LEU A 223 -4.04 -37.63 -20.63
N ILE A 224 -3.86 -36.34 -20.35
CA ILE A 224 -4.58 -35.26 -21.01
C ILE A 224 -3.59 -34.60 -21.95
N ASN A 225 -3.82 -34.72 -23.26
CA ASN A 225 -3.01 -34.01 -24.24
C ASN A 225 -3.39 -32.52 -24.26
N ILE A 226 -2.46 -31.67 -24.68
CA ILE A 226 -2.69 -30.22 -24.73
C ILE A 226 -3.91 -29.84 -25.60
N SER A 227 -4.15 -30.55 -26.71
CA SER A 227 -5.34 -30.34 -27.55
C SER A 227 -6.65 -30.70 -26.84
N ALA A 228 -6.63 -31.71 -25.97
CA ALA A 228 -7.80 -32.14 -25.21
C ALA A 228 -8.06 -31.25 -23.98
N LEU A 229 -7.03 -30.58 -23.45
CA LEU A 229 -7.13 -29.71 -22.28
C LEU A 229 -8.10 -28.53 -22.48
N PHE A 230 -8.09 -27.95 -23.68
CA PHE A 230 -8.93 -26.80 -24.03
C PHE A 230 -10.25 -27.21 -24.70
N ASP A 231 -10.52 -28.51 -24.78
CA ASP A 231 -11.78 -29.05 -25.28
C ASP A 231 -12.75 -29.26 -24.10
N ASP A 232 -13.71 -28.34 -23.95
CA ASP A 232 -14.73 -28.37 -22.90
C ASP A 232 -15.65 -29.60 -22.96
N THR A 233 -15.57 -30.43 -24.02
CA THR A 233 -16.29 -31.71 -24.07
C THR A 233 -15.53 -32.84 -23.39
N LYS A 234 -14.19 -32.73 -23.31
CA LYS A 234 -13.30 -33.78 -22.80
C LYS A 234 -12.75 -33.47 -21.42
N VAL A 235 -12.52 -32.20 -21.12
CA VAL A 235 -11.81 -31.78 -19.91
C VAL A 235 -12.50 -30.60 -19.23
N ASP A 236 -12.88 -30.83 -17.97
CA ASP A 236 -13.55 -29.85 -17.12
C ASP A 236 -12.60 -29.29 -16.05
N PHE A 237 -12.88 -28.05 -15.63
CA PHE A 237 -12.43 -27.58 -14.32
C PHE A 237 -13.25 -28.27 -13.25
N GLU A 238 -12.57 -28.79 -12.23
CA GLU A 238 -13.24 -29.47 -11.14
C GLU A 238 -12.82 -28.96 -9.77
N HIS A 239 -13.84 -28.69 -8.94
CA HIS A 239 -13.66 -28.40 -7.53
C HIS A 239 -13.45 -29.70 -6.76
N THR A 240 -12.28 -29.88 -6.14
CA THR A 240 -11.98 -31.10 -5.37
C THR A 240 -13.05 -31.36 -4.31
N ILE A 241 -13.39 -30.32 -3.55
CA ILE A 241 -14.57 -30.29 -2.69
C ILE A 241 -15.61 -29.35 -3.35
N PRO A 242 -16.85 -29.81 -3.59
CA PRO A 242 -17.89 -28.99 -4.21
C PRO A 242 -18.04 -27.62 -3.55
N ARG A 243 -18.20 -26.59 -4.36
CA ARG A 243 -18.29 -25.19 -3.91
C ARG A 243 -19.56 -24.94 -3.12
N SER A 244 -20.67 -25.59 -3.48
CA SER A 244 -21.95 -25.55 -2.75
C SER A 244 -21.84 -26.04 -1.29
N ILE A 245 -20.84 -26.85 -0.98
CA ILE A 245 -20.60 -27.40 0.36
C ILE A 245 -19.48 -26.62 1.09
N SER A 246 -18.34 -26.45 0.41
CA SER A 246 -17.12 -25.87 0.98
C SER A 246 -17.11 -24.34 1.05
N PHE A 247 -17.81 -23.70 0.11
CA PHE A 247 -17.72 -22.26 -0.19
C PHE A 247 -16.29 -21.82 -0.56
N ASP A 248 -15.44 -22.76 -1.00
CA ASP A 248 -14.04 -22.54 -1.35
C ASP A 248 -13.86 -22.57 -2.87
N ASN A 249 -13.53 -21.41 -3.46
CA ASN A 249 -13.18 -21.27 -4.88
C ASN A 249 -11.69 -20.94 -5.07
N SER A 250 -10.85 -21.29 -4.08
CA SER A 250 -9.41 -21.09 -4.18
C SER A 250 -8.78 -22.01 -5.23
N LEU A 251 -7.65 -21.59 -5.80
CA LEU A 251 -6.89 -22.39 -6.76
C LEU A 251 -6.48 -23.76 -6.18
N ALA A 252 -6.30 -23.85 -4.86
CA ALA A 252 -5.97 -25.09 -4.17
C ALA A 252 -7.13 -26.11 -4.19
N ASN A 253 -8.38 -25.64 -4.31
CA ASN A 253 -9.56 -26.50 -4.46
C ASN A 253 -9.87 -26.78 -5.94
N LEU A 254 -9.09 -26.28 -6.89
CA LEU A 254 -9.32 -26.48 -8.32
C LEU A 254 -8.35 -27.51 -8.92
N THR A 255 -8.88 -28.36 -9.79
CA THR A 255 -8.15 -29.34 -10.60
C THR A 255 -8.72 -29.44 -12.00
N VAL A 256 -8.00 -30.12 -12.88
CA VAL A 256 -8.44 -30.48 -14.22
C VAL A 256 -8.83 -31.96 -14.19
N CYS A 257 -10.05 -32.26 -14.65
CA CYS A 257 -10.62 -33.60 -14.64
C CYS A 257 -11.13 -34.01 -16.02
N ASP A 258 -11.14 -35.32 -16.30
CA ASP A 258 -11.89 -35.87 -17.42
C ASP A 258 -13.38 -35.52 -17.25
N ALA A 259 -13.98 -34.91 -18.27
CA ALA A 259 -15.32 -34.35 -18.21
C ALA A 259 -16.38 -35.44 -18.01
N HIS A 260 -16.18 -36.63 -18.58
CA HIS A 260 -17.10 -37.74 -18.36
C HIS A 260 -17.08 -38.15 -16.89
N PHE A 261 -15.89 -38.40 -16.33
CA PHE A 261 -15.76 -38.77 -14.92
C PHE A 261 -16.36 -37.72 -13.99
N ASN A 262 -16.14 -36.43 -14.31
CA ASN A 262 -16.66 -35.35 -13.50
C ASN A 262 -18.19 -35.31 -13.46
N ARG A 263 -18.81 -35.38 -14.65
CA ARG A 263 -20.25 -35.23 -14.85
C ARG A 263 -21.05 -36.46 -14.39
N THR A 264 -20.48 -37.66 -14.52
CA THR A 264 -21.20 -38.91 -14.24
C THR A 264 -20.90 -39.47 -12.86
N ILE A 265 -19.63 -39.55 -12.47
CA ILE A 265 -19.18 -40.29 -11.28
C ILE A 265 -18.98 -39.36 -10.09
N LYS A 266 -18.13 -38.34 -10.25
CA LYS A 266 -17.76 -37.45 -9.14
C LYS A 266 -18.94 -36.58 -8.71
N ARG A 267 -19.49 -35.77 -9.62
CA ARG A 267 -20.55 -34.80 -9.33
C ARG A 267 -20.22 -34.02 -8.05
N ASN A 268 -21.21 -33.80 -7.18
CA ASN A 268 -21.03 -33.11 -5.90
C ASN A 268 -20.50 -34.01 -4.77
N LYS A 269 -19.62 -34.99 -5.08
CA LYS A 269 -18.97 -35.84 -4.06
C LYS A 269 -17.53 -35.41 -3.80
N ILE A 270 -17.12 -35.50 -2.54
CA ILE A 270 -15.71 -35.36 -2.13
C ILE A 270 -14.90 -36.61 -2.51
N PRO A 271 -13.57 -36.52 -2.67
CA PRO A 271 -12.75 -37.65 -3.10
C PRO A 271 -12.85 -38.87 -2.18
N ALA A 272 -12.97 -38.67 -0.86
CA ALA A 272 -13.10 -39.74 0.12
C ALA A 272 -14.38 -40.59 -0.04
N LEU A 273 -15.39 -40.10 -0.75
CA LEU A 273 -16.64 -40.83 -1.03
C LEU A 273 -16.62 -41.57 -2.37
N LEU A 274 -15.51 -41.51 -3.11
CA LEU A 274 -15.37 -42.19 -4.40
C LEU A 274 -14.82 -43.61 -4.19
N SER A 275 -15.26 -44.54 -5.04
CA SER A 275 -14.81 -45.93 -4.99
C SER A 275 -13.32 -46.10 -5.29
N ASN A 276 -12.73 -45.18 -6.07
CA ASN A 276 -11.33 -45.19 -6.48
C ASN A 276 -10.44 -44.27 -5.61
N TYR A 277 -10.81 -44.06 -4.34
CA TYR A 277 -10.09 -43.14 -3.46
C TYR A 277 -8.62 -43.54 -3.23
N GLU A 278 -8.33 -44.84 -3.11
CA GLU A 278 -6.96 -45.34 -2.93
C GLU A 278 -6.05 -44.98 -4.13
N ASP A 279 -6.54 -45.10 -5.36
CA ASP A 279 -5.81 -44.70 -6.56
C ASP A 279 -5.52 -43.19 -6.59
N ILE A 280 -6.47 -42.39 -6.09
CA ILE A 280 -6.31 -40.93 -5.99
C ILE A 280 -5.20 -40.62 -4.99
N LEU A 281 -5.19 -41.29 -3.82
CA LEU A 281 -4.15 -41.14 -2.80
C LEU A 281 -2.76 -41.49 -3.35
N ALA A 282 -2.65 -42.59 -4.09
CA ALA A 282 -1.38 -42.99 -4.73
C ALA A 282 -0.88 -41.92 -5.71
N ARG A 283 -1.77 -41.26 -6.47
CA ARG A 283 -1.39 -40.23 -7.44
C ARG A 283 -1.02 -38.89 -6.82
N ILE A 284 -1.54 -38.55 -5.65
CA ILE A 284 -1.18 -37.32 -4.92
C ILE A 284 0.08 -37.49 -4.06
N GLN A 285 0.64 -38.70 -3.94
CA GLN A 285 1.84 -38.96 -3.15
C GLN A 285 3.01 -37.99 -3.46
N PRO A 286 3.32 -37.66 -4.73
CA PRO A 286 4.36 -36.67 -5.03
C PRO A 286 4.06 -35.25 -4.48
N TRP A 287 2.78 -34.91 -4.30
CA TRP A 287 2.39 -33.65 -3.68
C TRP A 287 2.60 -33.68 -2.17
N ILE A 288 2.40 -34.82 -1.51
CA ILE A 288 2.67 -35.01 -0.09
C ILE A 288 4.18 -34.85 0.18
N GLU A 289 5.02 -35.52 -0.62
CA GLU A 289 6.48 -35.40 -0.55
C GLU A 289 6.94 -33.95 -0.84
N LYS A 290 6.27 -33.26 -1.78
CA LYS A 290 6.53 -31.85 -2.05
C LYS A 290 6.21 -30.97 -0.84
N VAL A 291 5.10 -31.22 -0.13
CA VAL A 291 4.74 -30.51 1.09
C VAL A 291 5.80 -30.70 2.18
N GLU A 292 6.33 -31.90 2.35
CA GLU A 292 7.42 -32.17 3.31
C GLU A 292 8.69 -31.40 2.97
N ARG A 293 9.18 -31.48 1.72
CA ARG A 293 10.35 -30.70 1.28
C ARG A 293 10.17 -29.19 1.47
N LEU A 294 8.95 -28.69 1.23
CA LEU A 294 8.64 -27.27 1.44
C LEU A 294 8.67 -26.89 2.93
N LYS A 295 8.23 -27.77 3.84
CA LYS A 295 8.37 -27.57 5.29
C LYS A 295 9.85 -27.49 5.69
N ASP A 296 10.67 -28.41 5.21
CA ASP A 296 12.12 -28.42 5.50
C ASP A 296 12.79 -27.13 5.04
N ASN A 297 12.43 -26.62 3.85
CA ASN A 297 12.91 -25.35 3.34
C ASN A 297 12.49 -24.17 4.25
N VAL A 298 11.23 -24.14 4.69
CA VAL A 298 10.75 -23.10 5.62
C VAL A 298 11.54 -23.15 6.93
N GLU A 299 11.75 -24.33 7.50
CA GLU A 299 12.52 -24.51 8.73
C GLU A 299 13.99 -24.12 8.57
N TYR A 300 14.61 -24.47 7.44
CA TYR A 300 15.95 -24.03 7.08
C TYR A 300 16.07 -22.50 7.10
N TYR A 301 15.14 -21.79 6.45
CA TYR A 301 15.18 -20.31 6.43
C TYR A 301 14.81 -19.68 7.77
N ILE A 302 14.00 -20.34 8.61
CA ILE A 302 13.80 -19.93 10.00
C ILE A 302 15.13 -19.98 10.75
N SER A 303 15.83 -21.11 10.70
CA SER A 303 17.13 -21.29 11.36
C SER A 303 18.18 -20.31 10.85
N LYS A 304 18.26 -20.11 9.53
CA LYS A 304 19.14 -19.13 8.89
C LYS A 304 18.85 -17.69 9.32
N SER A 305 17.58 -17.33 9.48
CA SER A 305 17.19 -15.99 9.95
C SER A 305 17.59 -15.73 11.41
N LYS A 306 17.70 -16.79 12.23
CA LYS A 306 18.17 -16.71 13.62
C LYS A 306 19.69 -16.58 13.69
N GLN A 307 20.43 -17.25 12.80
CA GLN A 307 21.90 -17.21 12.74
C GLN A 307 22.47 -15.93 12.08
N ALA A 308 21.67 -15.21 11.29
CA ALA A 308 22.13 -14.05 10.54
C ALA A 308 22.57 -12.88 11.45
N GLN A 309 23.81 -12.43 11.27
CA GLN A 309 24.42 -11.34 12.05
C GLN A 309 24.08 -9.94 11.51
N THR A 310 23.90 -9.79 10.20
CA THR A 310 23.63 -8.51 9.56
C THR A 310 22.15 -8.35 9.18
N LYS A 311 21.63 -7.12 9.27
CA LYS A 311 20.24 -6.81 8.90
C LYS A 311 19.88 -7.25 7.47
N PRO A 312 20.69 -6.97 6.42
CA PRO A 312 20.35 -7.39 5.05
C PRO A 312 20.26 -8.91 4.88
N SER A 313 21.18 -9.66 5.51
CA SER A 313 21.17 -11.13 5.46
C SER A 313 19.94 -11.70 6.18
N LYS A 314 19.60 -11.12 7.33
CA LYS A 314 18.39 -11.49 8.08
C LYS A 314 17.12 -11.20 7.29
N ASP A 315 17.00 -10.00 6.71
CA ASP A 315 15.87 -9.61 5.87
C ASP A 315 15.74 -10.52 4.64
N PHE A 316 16.85 -10.89 4.01
CA PHE A 316 16.85 -11.86 2.91
C PHE A 316 16.30 -13.23 3.34
N ALA A 317 16.79 -13.79 4.46
CA ALA A 317 16.31 -15.07 4.96
C ALA A 317 14.81 -15.04 5.32
N ILE A 318 14.34 -13.95 5.93
CA ILE A 318 12.92 -13.75 6.25
C ILE A 318 12.07 -13.69 4.97
N ARG A 319 12.53 -12.96 3.94
CA ARG A 319 11.83 -12.88 2.65
C ARG A 319 11.72 -14.23 1.96
N GLN A 320 12.81 -15.00 1.94
CA GLN A 320 12.80 -16.36 1.38
C GLN A 320 11.85 -17.27 2.16
N ARG A 321 11.89 -17.26 3.50
CA ARG A 321 10.94 -17.98 4.33
C ARG A 321 9.48 -17.68 3.93
N HIS A 322 9.13 -16.41 3.73
CA HIS A 322 7.77 -16.04 3.32
C HIS A 322 7.38 -16.56 1.94
N LEU A 323 8.30 -16.58 0.97
CA LEU A 323 8.04 -17.18 -0.35
C LEU A 323 7.74 -18.68 -0.24
N TRP A 324 8.62 -19.41 0.46
CA TRP A 324 8.43 -20.84 0.70
C TRP A 324 7.17 -21.15 1.51
N GLN A 325 6.83 -20.30 2.48
CA GLN A 325 5.59 -20.44 3.25
C GLN A 325 4.35 -20.31 2.36
N MET A 326 4.33 -19.36 1.42
CA MET A 326 3.18 -19.21 0.51
C MET A 326 3.02 -20.41 -0.43
N GLU A 327 4.12 -21.00 -0.89
CA GLU A 327 4.08 -22.24 -1.67
C GLU A 327 3.62 -23.43 -0.82
N LEU A 328 4.17 -23.55 0.40
CA LEU A 328 3.77 -24.58 1.35
C LEU A 328 2.28 -24.49 1.65
N ASP A 329 1.77 -23.30 1.94
CA ASP A 329 0.35 -23.07 2.24
C ASP A 329 -0.53 -23.48 1.05
N TYR A 330 -0.12 -23.17 -0.19
CA TYR A 330 -0.84 -23.60 -1.39
C TYR A 330 -0.91 -25.13 -1.52
N TRP A 331 0.23 -25.81 -1.48
CA TRP A 331 0.30 -27.27 -1.68
C TRP A 331 -0.32 -28.04 -0.50
N LYS A 332 -0.11 -27.56 0.73
CA LYS A 332 -0.72 -28.14 1.92
C LYS A 332 -2.25 -28.08 1.85
N ASN A 333 -2.81 -26.91 1.50
CA ASN A 333 -4.25 -26.77 1.33
C ASN A 333 -4.76 -27.68 0.21
N LYS A 334 -4.02 -27.81 -0.91
CA LYS A 334 -4.41 -28.67 -2.03
C LYS A 334 -4.49 -30.15 -1.62
N VAL A 335 -3.47 -30.66 -0.93
CA VAL A 335 -3.47 -32.04 -0.38
C VAL A 335 -4.61 -32.24 0.62
N GLU A 336 -4.81 -31.28 1.53
CA GLU A 336 -5.86 -31.35 2.55
C GLU A 336 -7.27 -31.48 1.94
N ARG A 337 -7.55 -30.82 0.80
CA ARG A 337 -8.84 -30.98 0.10
C ARG A 337 -9.06 -32.38 -0.46
N PHE A 338 -7.98 -33.07 -0.84
CA PHE A 338 -8.05 -34.45 -1.32
C PHE A 338 -8.19 -35.47 -0.18
N THR A 339 -7.57 -35.21 0.97
CA THR A 339 -7.57 -36.14 2.12
C THR A 339 -8.72 -35.93 3.09
N MET A 340 -9.51 -34.85 2.91
CA MET A 340 -10.64 -34.51 3.77
C MET A 340 -11.76 -35.56 3.68
N GLN A 341 -12.14 -36.12 4.83
CA GLN A 341 -13.22 -37.11 4.95
C GLN A 341 -14.61 -36.46 5.08
N GLU A 342 -14.69 -35.30 5.71
CA GLU A 342 -15.93 -34.53 5.85
C GLU A 342 -15.66 -33.03 5.87
N VAL A 343 -16.59 -32.24 5.33
CA VAL A 343 -16.49 -30.79 5.33
C VAL A 343 -17.07 -30.25 6.63
N THR A 344 -16.20 -29.85 7.55
CA THR A 344 -16.64 -29.28 8.83
C THR A 344 -17.34 -27.93 8.65
N SER A 345 -18.31 -27.64 9.52
CA SER A 345 -18.97 -26.32 9.58
C SER A 345 -17.96 -25.20 9.89
N GLY A 346 -16.94 -25.49 10.69
CA GLY A 346 -15.82 -24.59 10.98
C GLY A 346 -15.05 -24.21 9.72
N PHE A 347 -14.74 -25.18 8.84
CA PHE A 347 -14.07 -24.93 7.58
C PHE A 347 -14.92 -24.01 6.67
N ARG A 348 -16.20 -24.31 6.48
CA ARG A 348 -17.12 -23.48 5.70
C ARG A 348 -17.23 -22.05 6.24
N ASN A 349 -17.42 -21.90 7.57
CA ASN A 349 -17.50 -20.59 8.21
C ASN A 349 -16.21 -19.78 8.05
N SER A 350 -15.06 -20.47 8.08
CA SER A 350 -13.77 -19.83 7.85
C SER A 350 -13.63 -19.26 6.44
N GLN A 351 -14.37 -19.76 5.45
CA GLN A 351 -14.38 -19.22 4.09
C GLN A 351 -15.18 -17.91 3.99
N LEU A 352 -16.24 -17.76 4.79
CA LEU A 352 -17.14 -16.60 4.79
C LEU A 352 -16.65 -15.44 5.67
N VAL A 353 -16.17 -15.75 6.87
CA VAL A 353 -15.83 -14.76 7.88
C VAL A 353 -14.35 -14.41 7.79
N ASP A 354 -14.07 -13.11 7.79
CA ASP A 354 -12.71 -12.63 7.78
C ASP A 354 -12.07 -12.73 9.17
N THR A 355 -11.04 -13.57 9.30
CA THR A 355 -10.35 -13.84 10.57
C THR A 355 -9.18 -12.91 10.86
N ARG A 356 -8.90 -11.97 9.95
CA ARG A 356 -7.77 -11.03 10.04
C ARG A 356 -7.86 -10.13 11.28
N ILE A 357 -6.70 -9.78 11.82
CA ILE A 357 -6.59 -9.04 13.10
C ILE A 357 -7.33 -7.70 13.03
N ILE A 358 -7.19 -6.96 11.92
CA ILE A 358 -7.83 -5.65 11.74
C ILE A 358 -9.35 -5.79 11.77
N SER A 359 -9.88 -6.81 11.12
CA SER A 359 -11.32 -7.09 11.04
C SER A 359 -11.89 -7.41 12.42
N LYS A 360 -11.16 -8.20 13.21
CA LYS A 360 -11.51 -8.47 14.61
C LYS A 360 -11.54 -7.19 15.46
N TYR A 361 -10.51 -6.35 15.35
CA TYR A 361 -10.50 -5.08 16.10
C TYR A 361 -11.57 -4.11 15.62
N ALA A 362 -11.79 -3.98 14.31
CA ALA A 362 -12.86 -3.15 13.76
C ALA A 362 -14.23 -3.63 14.24
N PHE A 363 -14.51 -4.94 14.17
CA PHE A 363 -15.73 -5.55 14.68
C PHE A 363 -15.99 -5.15 16.14
N HIS A 364 -15.02 -5.39 17.03
CA HIS A 364 -15.16 -5.04 18.45
C HIS A 364 -15.30 -3.53 18.68
N TYR A 365 -14.63 -2.70 17.86
CA TYR A 365 -14.72 -1.26 17.95
C TYR A 365 -16.13 -0.77 17.62
N PHE A 366 -16.73 -1.24 16.52
CA PHE A 366 -18.10 -0.86 16.16
C PHE A 366 -19.14 -1.46 17.11
N LYS A 367 -18.91 -2.68 17.60
CA LYS A 367 -19.75 -3.33 18.63
C LYS A 367 -19.80 -2.55 19.95
N SER A 368 -18.93 -1.56 20.16
CA SER A 368 -19.02 -0.66 21.32
C SER A 368 -20.25 0.25 21.29
N VAL A 369 -20.81 0.51 20.10
CA VAL A 369 -22.00 1.37 19.90
C VAL A 369 -23.14 0.61 19.24
N PHE A 370 -22.85 -0.20 18.22
CA PHE A 370 -23.86 -0.88 17.40
C PHE A 370 -24.20 -2.28 17.90
N ASN A 371 -25.50 -2.60 17.91
CA ASN A 371 -26.03 -3.90 18.30
C ASN A 371 -25.82 -4.95 17.21
N SER A 372 -25.84 -4.56 15.93
CA SER A 372 -25.66 -5.47 14.80
C SER A 372 -24.43 -5.09 13.97
N VAL A 373 -23.36 -5.87 14.10
CA VAL A 373 -22.12 -5.68 13.36
C VAL A 373 -21.72 -6.99 12.71
N GLU A 374 -21.38 -6.95 11.43
CA GLU A 374 -20.93 -8.10 10.66
C GLU A 374 -19.64 -7.78 9.91
N VAL A 375 -18.82 -8.82 9.72
CA VAL A 375 -17.60 -8.73 8.91
C VAL A 375 -17.72 -9.71 7.75
N GLN A 376 -17.55 -9.20 6.54
CA GLN A 376 -17.61 -10.00 5.30
C GLN A 376 -16.23 -10.05 4.65
N LYS A 377 -15.92 -11.16 3.99
CA LYS A 377 -14.76 -11.24 3.09
C LYS A 377 -15.08 -10.66 1.73
N GLY A 378 -14.08 -10.05 1.08
CA GLY A 378 -14.22 -9.54 -0.27
C GLY A 378 -14.55 -10.59 -1.35
N SER A 379 -14.32 -11.89 -1.08
CA SER A 379 -14.81 -12.98 -1.93
C SER A 379 -16.33 -13.01 -1.97
N VAL A 380 -16.99 -12.85 -0.82
CA VAL A 380 -18.46 -12.79 -0.71
C VAL A 380 -19.00 -11.55 -1.42
N THR A 381 -18.39 -10.38 -1.22
CA THR A 381 -18.75 -9.16 -1.95
C THR A 381 -18.62 -9.35 -3.47
N SER A 382 -17.62 -10.11 -3.92
CA SER A 382 -17.45 -10.44 -5.33
C SER A 382 -18.52 -11.38 -5.87
N ASP A 383 -18.92 -12.39 -5.09
CA ASP A 383 -19.95 -13.34 -5.50
C ASP A 383 -21.32 -12.66 -5.56
N PHE A 384 -21.64 -11.77 -4.60
CA PHE A 384 -22.88 -10.99 -4.64
C PHE A 384 -22.93 -10.02 -5.83
N ARG A 385 -21.80 -9.39 -6.22
CA ARG A 385 -21.75 -8.55 -7.44
C ARG A 385 -22.13 -9.33 -8.69
N LYS A 386 -21.67 -10.57 -8.79
CA LYS A 386 -21.98 -11.47 -9.91
C LYS A 386 -23.42 -11.99 -9.84
N MET A 387 -23.86 -12.40 -8.65
CA MET A 387 -25.20 -12.93 -8.40
C MET A 387 -26.29 -11.91 -8.72
N LEU A 388 -26.07 -10.63 -8.39
CA LEU A 388 -27.01 -9.53 -8.67
C LEU A 388 -26.93 -8.99 -10.11
N GLY A 389 -26.02 -9.51 -10.94
CA GLY A 389 -25.88 -9.12 -12.35
C GLY A 389 -25.23 -7.75 -12.59
N ILE A 390 -24.57 -7.17 -11.57
CA ILE A 390 -23.83 -5.90 -11.69
C ILE A 390 -22.50 -6.10 -12.42
N GLN A 391 -21.92 -7.29 -12.28
CA GLN A 391 -20.69 -7.70 -12.93
C GLN A 391 -20.93 -9.03 -13.64
N SER A 392 -20.40 -9.18 -14.86
CA SER A 392 -20.46 -10.48 -15.53
C SER A 392 -19.58 -11.52 -14.81
N MET A 393 -19.86 -12.81 -15.02
CA MET A 393 -19.21 -13.89 -14.26
C MET A 393 -17.70 -13.96 -14.43
N ASN A 394 -17.18 -13.56 -15.60
CA ASN A 394 -15.76 -13.68 -15.96
C ASN A 394 -15.02 -12.34 -16.03
N GLU A 395 -15.74 -11.22 -16.04
CA GLU A 395 -15.12 -9.89 -16.11
C GLU A 395 -14.28 -9.62 -14.86
N LYS A 396 -13.07 -9.10 -15.06
CA LYS A 396 -12.23 -8.65 -13.96
C LYS A 396 -12.76 -7.32 -13.48
N LYS A 397 -12.89 -7.19 -12.15
CA LYS A 397 -13.27 -5.92 -11.53
C LYS A 397 -12.36 -4.78 -12.03
N ASN A 398 -12.98 -3.75 -12.60
CA ASN A 398 -12.30 -2.52 -12.93
C ASN A 398 -11.89 -1.78 -11.63
N ARG A 399 -10.62 -1.39 -11.52
CA ARG A 399 -10.07 -0.65 -10.36
C ARG A 399 -9.49 0.70 -10.76
N ASP A 400 -9.77 1.14 -11.98
CA ASP A 400 -9.16 2.31 -12.57
C ASP A 400 -9.77 3.58 -12.00
N LYS A 401 -11.04 3.52 -11.57
CA LYS A 401 -11.72 4.61 -10.88
C LYS A 401 -11.87 4.35 -9.39
N HIS A 402 -11.71 5.35 -8.54
CA HIS A 402 -11.88 5.25 -7.08
C HIS A 402 -13.34 4.93 -6.66
N SER A 403 -14.31 5.14 -7.57
CA SER A 403 -15.72 4.77 -7.42
C SER A 403 -15.93 3.30 -7.04
N HIS A 404 -15.02 2.41 -7.44
CA HIS A 404 -15.13 0.98 -7.13
C HIS A 404 -15.24 0.68 -5.63
N HIS A 405 -14.74 1.56 -4.74
CA HIS A 405 -14.90 1.42 -3.29
C HIS A 405 -16.34 1.71 -2.83
N ALA A 406 -16.99 2.71 -3.42
CA ALA A 406 -18.38 3.04 -3.14
C ALA A 406 -19.33 1.96 -3.70
N VAL A 407 -19.00 1.42 -4.88
CA VAL A 407 -19.71 0.27 -5.45
C VAL A 407 -19.63 -0.91 -4.49
N ASP A 408 -18.45 -1.30 -4.02
CA ASP A 408 -18.33 -2.41 -3.05
C ASP A 408 -19.11 -2.14 -1.76
N ALA A 409 -19.02 -0.91 -1.22
CA ALA A 409 -19.74 -0.53 -0.01
C ALA A 409 -21.26 -0.68 -0.19
N THR A 410 -21.78 -0.30 -1.36
CA THR A 410 -23.18 -0.48 -1.72
C THR A 410 -23.57 -1.96 -1.74
N ILE A 411 -22.73 -2.81 -2.34
CA ILE A 411 -22.97 -4.26 -2.35
C ILE A 411 -22.97 -4.85 -0.94
N LEU A 412 -22.07 -4.40 -0.06
CA LEU A 412 -22.04 -4.87 1.33
C LEU A 412 -23.36 -4.61 2.05
N THR A 413 -24.04 -3.50 1.76
CA THR A 413 -25.37 -3.21 2.32
C THR A 413 -26.46 -4.13 1.77
N MET A 414 -26.30 -4.63 0.54
CA MET A 414 -27.21 -5.58 -0.10
C MET A 414 -27.00 -7.03 0.37
N ILE A 415 -25.94 -7.33 1.11
CA ILE A 415 -25.74 -8.68 1.66
C ILE A 415 -26.71 -8.86 2.83
N PRO A 416 -27.66 -9.82 2.78
CA PRO A 416 -28.63 -10.03 3.87
C PRO A 416 -27.96 -10.68 5.09
N VAL A 417 -28.74 -10.89 6.16
CA VAL A 417 -28.30 -11.59 7.37
C VAL A 417 -27.71 -12.97 7.06
N ALA A 418 -26.80 -13.44 7.92
CA ALA A 418 -25.99 -14.65 7.69
C ALA A 418 -26.78 -15.88 7.20
N SER A 419 -27.94 -16.18 7.78
CA SER A 419 -28.76 -17.33 7.38
C SER A 419 -29.24 -17.25 5.92
N LYS A 420 -29.80 -16.10 5.53
CA LYS A 420 -30.24 -15.85 4.14
C LYS A 420 -29.06 -15.78 3.19
N ARG A 421 -27.99 -15.10 3.57
CA ARG A 421 -26.75 -15.00 2.77
C ARG A 421 -26.22 -16.38 2.43
N ASP A 422 -26.12 -17.26 3.42
CA ASP A 422 -25.55 -18.59 3.25
C ASP A 422 -26.45 -19.49 2.38
N LYS A 423 -27.77 -19.32 2.48
CA LYS A 423 -28.74 -19.97 1.58
C LYS A 423 -28.60 -19.49 0.14
N MET A 424 -28.52 -18.18 -0.08
CA MET A 424 -28.35 -17.59 -1.42
C MET A 424 -27.03 -18.01 -2.06
N LEU A 425 -25.92 -17.99 -1.31
CA LEU A 425 -24.62 -18.44 -1.81
C LEU A 425 -24.63 -19.92 -2.16
N LYS A 426 -25.26 -20.76 -1.32
CA LYS A 426 -25.42 -22.18 -1.61
C LYS A 426 -26.17 -22.40 -2.94
N LEU A 427 -27.35 -21.79 -3.11
CA LEU A 427 -28.15 -21.89 -4.34
C LEU A 427 -27.39 -21.34 -5.56
N PHE A 428 -26.66 -20.25 -5.39
CA PHE A 428 -25.83 -19.67 -6.44
C PHE A 428 -24.73 -20.63 -6.90
N TYR A 429 -24.03 -21.29 -5.97
CA TYR A 429 -23.00 -22.27 -6.30
C TYR A 429 -23.59 -23.55 -6.89
N GLU A 430 -24.72 -24.04 -6.37
CA GLU A 430 -25.44 -25.19 -6.94
C GLU A 430 -25.87 -24.93 -8.38
N LYS A 431 -26.31 -23.72 -8.70
CA LYS A 431 -26.61 -23.31 -10.08
C LYS A 431 -25.36 -23.34 -10.96
N GLU A 432 -24.21 -22.85 -10.47
CA GLU A 432 -22.95 -22.88 -11.22
C GLU A 432 -22.46 -24.32 -11.46
N GLU A 433 -22.58 -25.18 -10.46
CA GLU A 433 -22.24 -26.61 -10.55
C GLU A 433 -23.17 -27.35 -11.51
N ALA A 434 -24.49 -27.19 -11.38
CA ALA A 434 -25.48 -27.81 -12.27
C ALA A 434 -25.26 -27.40 -13.73
N LYS A 435 -24.96 -26.11 -13.96
CA LYS A 435 -24.59 -25.62 -15.29
C LYS A 435 -23.31 -26.27 -15.82
N SER A 436 -22.30 -26.48 -14.98
CA SER A 436 -21.06 -27.16 -15.37
C SER A 436 -21.28 -28.65 -15.65
N LEU A 437 -22.25 -29.27 -14.97
CA LEU A 437 -22.60 -30.68 -15.13
C LEU A 437 -23.60 -30.95 -16.26
N ASN A 438 -24.02 -29.92 -17.02
CA ASN A 438 -25.10 -29.98 -18.01
C ASN A 438 -26.42 -30.53 -17.45
N GLN A 439 -26.73 -30.23 -16.19
CA GLN A 439 -27.98 -30.57 -15.53
C GLN A 439 -29.00 -29.43 -15.66
N ASP A 440 -30.28 -29.76 -15.58
CA ASP A 440 -31.33 -28.73 -15.49
C ASP A 440 -31.20 -27.96 -14.17
N TYR A 441 -31.24 -26.65 -14.25
CA TYR A 441 -31.07 -25.71 -13.13
C TYR A 441 -32.24 -24.74 -13.02
N SER A 442 -33.33 -24.96 -13.75
CA SER A 442 -34.50 -24.07 -13.79
C SER A 442 -35.11 -23.86 -12.39
N GLU A 443 -35.32 -24.94 -11.64
CA GLU A 443 -35.86 -24.89 -10.27
C GLU A 443 -34.93 -24.15 -9.28
N ILE A 444 -33.61 -24.37 -9.41
CA ILE A 444 -32.59 -23.71 -8.58
C ILE A 444 -32.55 -22.22 -8.88
N TYR A 445 -32.65 -21.86 -10.17
CA TYR A 445 -32.71 -20.49 -10.63
C TYR A 445 -33.94 -19.77 -10.08
N GLU A 446 -35.12 -20.38 -10.19
CA GLU A 446 -36.36 -19.83 -9.62
C GLU A 446 -36.28 -19.65 -8.11
N SER A 447 -35.75 -20.65 -7.40
CA SER A 447 -35.54 -20.60 -5.95
C SER A 447 -34.59 -19.45 -5.55
N LEU A 448 -33.48 -19.29 -6.26
CA LEU A 448 -32.55 -18.19 -6.04
C LEU A 448 -33.19 -16.83 -6.34
N HIS A 449 -33.93 -16.73 -7.45
CA HIS A 449 -34.64 -15.50 -7.80
C HIS A 449 -35.71 -15.11 -6.78
N LYS A 450 -36.44 -16.10 -6.23
CA LYS A 450 -37.40 -15.88 -5.15
C LYS A 450 -36.72 -15.32 -3.89
N GLU A 451 -35.56 -15.85 -3.52
CA GLU A 451 -34.78 -15.34 -2.38
C GLU A 451 -34.25 -13.92 -2.63
N ILE A 452 -33.77 -13.62 -3.85
CA ILE A 452 -33.33 -12.27 -4.24
C ILE A 452 -34.52 -11.28 -4.16
N LEU A 453 -35.67 -11.65 -4.71
CA LEU A 453 -36.89 -10.84 -4.67
C LEU A 453 -37.37 -10.60 -3.23
N SER A 454 -37.24 -11.61 -2.36
CA SER A 454 -37.59 -11.49 -0.93
C SER A 454 -36.76 -10.43 -0.19
N CYS A 455 -35.60 -10.04 -0.73
CA CYS A 455 -34.74 -9.03 -0.14
C CYS A 455 -35.10 -7.60 -0.57
N GLN A 456 -36.05 -7.42 -1.52
CA GLN A 456 -36.62 -6.12 -1.89
C GLN A 456 -35.60 -5.06 -2.36
N PHE A 457 -34.55 -5.48 -3.07
CA PHE A 457 -33.45 -4.58 -3.50
C PHE A 457 -33.82 -3.52 -4.55
N GLY A 458 -35.04 -3.53 -5.11
CA GLY A 458 -35.44 -2.64 -6.21
C GLY A 458 -34.73 -2.96 -7.55
N ASN A 459 -34.72 -2.00 -8.48
CA ASN A 459 -34.01 -2.15 -9.75
C ASN A 459 -32.52 -1.82 -9.56
N ILE A 460 -31.66 -2.82 -9.76
CA ILE A 460 -30.21 -2.74 -9.52
C ILE A 460 -29.44 -2.34 -10.79
N LYS A 461 -30.09 -2.38 -11.97
CA LYS A 461 -29.46 -2.04 -13.24
C LYS A 461 -29.08 -0.55 -13.26
N GLY A 462 -27.82 -0.25 -13.59
CA GLY A 462 -27.30 1.12 -13.67
C GLY A 462 -26.72 1.67 -12.37
N ILE A 463 -26.68 0.91 -11.27
CA ILE A 463 -26.15 1.41 -9.99
C ILE A 463 -24.69 1.87 -10.08
N THR A 464 -23.87 1.19 -10.89
CA THR A 464 -22.47 1.54 -11.11
C THR A 464 -22.35 2.89 -11.80
N GLU A 465 -23.15 3.13 -12.84
CA GLU A 465 -23.16 4.40 -13.58
C GLU A 465 -23.68 5.55 -12.72
N PHE A 466 -24.74 5.29 -11.94
CA PHE A 466 -25.26 6.26 -10.98
C PHE A 466 -24.20 6.67 -9.94
N ILE A 467 -23.51 5.70 -9.34
CA ILE A 467 -22.43 5.97 -8.38
C ILE A 467 -21.31 6.76 -9.06
N GLU A 468 -20.86 6.35 -10.25
CA GLU A 468 -19.79 7.04 -10.96
C GLU A 468 -20.12 8.48 -11.33
N ASN A 469 -21.39 8.77 -11.62
CA ASN A 469 -21.86 10.10 -11.99
C ASN A 469 -22.30 10.95 -10.80
N SER A 470 -22.38 10.41 -9.58
CA SER A 470 -22.90 11.12 -8.40
C SER A 470 -21.86 11.30 -7.29
N ILE A 471 -20.77 10.53 -7.29
CA ILE A 471 -19.79 10.62 -6.19
C ILE A 471 -18.75 11.71 -6.41
N LEU A 472 -18.46 12.42 -5.34
CA LEU A 472 -17.29 13.30 -5.23
C LEU A 472 -16.23 12.61 -4.38
N ILE A 473 -15.08 12.32 -4.99
CA ILE A 473 -13.97 11.70 -4.26
C ILE A 473 -13.21 12.77 -3.49
N ASN A 474 -13.29 12.68 -2.16
CA ASN A 474 -12.59 13.60 -1.28
C ASN A 474 -11.16 13.13 -1.02
N TYR A 475 -10.19 13.83 -1.62
CA TYR A 475 -8.77 13.66 -1.31
C TYR A 475 -8.38 14.44 -0.05
N ILE A 476 -8.39 13.79 1.12
CA ILE A 476 -7.98 14.41 2.39
C ILE A 476 -6.45 14.34 2.52
N SER A 477 -5.75 15.33 1.97
CA SER A 477 -4.37 15.64 2.39
C SER A 477 -4.43 16.37 3.74
N LYS A 478 -3.88 15.78 4.80
CA LYS A 478 -3.66 16.53 6.03
C LYS A 478 -2.46 17.42 5.78
N ASP A 479 -2.71 18.72 5.65
CA ASP A 479 -1.65 19.71 5.69
C ASP A 479 -1.02 19.70 7.09
N GLN A 480 0.11 18.99 7.22
CA GLN A 480 0.87 18.92 8.47
C GLN A 480 1.98 19.97 8.52
N THR A 481 2.03 20.87 7.55
CA THR A 481 3.12 21.83 7.42
C THR A 481 3.11 22.84 8.57
N LEU A 482 1.94 23.16 9.10
CA LEU A 482 1.73 24.11 10.21
C LEU A 482 1.01 23.45 11.38
N SER A 483 1.51 22.30 11.86
CA SER A 483 0.92 21.66 13.03
C SER A 483 1.44 22.33 14.31
N PRO A 484 0.57 22.88 15.17
CA PRO A 484 1.01 23.41 16.46
C PRO A 484 1.57 22.26 17.29
N ALA A 485 2.84 22.34 17.65
CA ALA A 485 3.44 21.36 18.54
C ALA A 485 3.40 21.89 19.96
N ASN A 486 2.94 21.02 20.85
CA ASN A 486 3.00 21.25 22.28
C ASN A 486 3.79 20.09 22.91
N LYS A 487 5.06 20.36 23.25
CA LYS A 487 5.94 19.35 23.84
C LYS A 487 6.44 19.82 25.20
N ALA A 488 6.38 18.93 26.19
CA ALA A 488 7.03 19.15 27.48
C ALA A 488 8.54 19.24 27.28
N LEU A 489 9.15 20.37 27.69
CA LEU A 489 10.58 20.61 27.62
C LEU A 489 11.30 19.57 28.50
N ARG A 490 12.35 18.96 27.95
CA ARG A 490 13.21 18.01 28.67
C ARG A 490 14.67 18.40 28.57
N LYS A 491 15.38 18.39 29.71
CA LYS A 491 16.84 18.56 29.78
C LYS A 491 17.43 17.33 30.47
N CYS A 492 18.39 16.66 29.83
CA CYS A 492 18.98 15.39 30.31
C CYS A 492 17.92 14.32 30.67
N GLY A 493 16.89 14.17 29.83
CA GLY A 493 15.83 13.16 29.99
C GLY A 493 14.71 13.51 31.01
N LYS A 494 14.90 14.51 31.87
CA LYS A 494 13.92 14.95 32.88
C LYS A 494 13.05 16.10 32.36
N ILE A 495 11.77 16.11 32.72
CA ILE A 495 10.81 17.19 32.39
C ILE A 495 11.18 18.44 33.19
N VAL A 496 11.25 19.59 32.53
CA VAL A 496 11.48 20.89 33.19
C VAL A 496 10.14 21.39 33.76
N PRO A 497 10.00 21.57 35.07
CA PRO A 497 8.77 22.09 35.68
C PRO A 497 8.65 23.60 35.53
N ILE A 498 7.41 24.10 35.45
CA ILE A 498 7.10 25.54 35.60
C ILE A 498 7.38 25.92 37.06
N LYS A 499 8.02 27.08 37.26
CA LYS A 499 8.22 27.70 38.56
C LYS A 499 7.34 28.95 38.67
N ASP A 500 6.73 29.17 39.82
CA ASP A 500 6.02 30.42 40.12
C ASP A 500 7.01 31.58 40.40
N LYS A 501 6.49 32.80 40.56
CA LYS A 501 7.28 34.02 40.85
C LYS A 501 8.19 33.90 42.09
N THR A 502 7.90 32.96 42.99
CA THR A 502 8.70 32.66 44.20
C THR A 502 9.62 31.44 44.03
N GLU A 503 9.94 31.05 42.79
CA GLU A 503 10.76 29.89 42.40
C GLU A 503 10.27 28.49 42.81
N LYS A 504 9.07 28.37 43.37
CA LYS A 504 8.50 27.06 43.75
C LYS A 504 7.93 26.32 42.54
N ILE A 505 8.06 25.00 42.53
CA ILE A 505 7.57 24.12 41.47
C ILE A 505 6.03 24.09 41.45
N VAL A 506 5.45 24.30 40.27
CA VAL A 506 4.00 24.23 40.04
C VAL A 506 3.59 22.82 39.62
N TYR A 507 2.53 22.30 40.22
CA TYR A 507 1.95 20.99 39.92
C TYR A 507 0.63 21.12 39.14
N GLU A 508 0.27 20.10 38.36
CA GLU A 508 -1.04 20.06 37.71
C GLU A 508 -2.16 19.91 38.76
N ARG A 509 -3.29 20.58 38.53
CA ARG A 509 -4.47 20.53 39.40
C ARG A 509 -5.69 19.96 38.65
N HIS A 510 -6.65 19.41 39.39
CA HIS A 510 -8.00 19.12 38.94
C HIS A 510 -8.83 20.41 38.88
N ASP A 511 -10.02 20.36 38.27
CA ASP A 511 -10.90 21.53 38.12
C ASP A 511 -11.41 22.05 39.49
N ASP A 512 -11.38 21.20 40.51
CA ASP A 512 -11.67 21.51 41.92
C ASP A 512 -10.49 22.15 42.70
N GLY A 513 -9.32 22.33 42.05
CA GLY A 513 -8.13 22.92 42.65
C GLY A 513 -7.19 21.94 43.38
N SER A 514 -7.52 20.64 43.47
CA SER A 514 -6.67 19.62 44.09
C SER A 514 -5.49 19.19 43.20
N ILE A 515 -4.36 18.77 43.78
CA ILE A 515 -3.15 18.39 43.01
C ILE A 515 -3.33 17.00 42.35
N LYS A 516 -2.98 16.89 41.06
CA LYS A 516 -2.95 15.62 40.32
C LYS A 516 -1.72 14.79 40.71
N TYR A 517 -1.92 13.49 40.94
CA TYR A 517 -0.86 12.53 41.26
C TYR A 517 -0.69 11.48 40.16
N ARG A 518 0.53 10.94 40.03
CA ARG A 518 0.81 9.87 39.06
C ARG A 518 0.13 8.58 39.47
N THR A 519 -0.58 7.99 38.52
CA THR A 519 -1.19 6.67 38.64
C THR A 519 -0.69 5.76 37.52
N TYR A 520 -0.75 4.45 37.75
CA TYR A 520 -0.72 3.46 36.68
C TYR A 520 -2.01 3.56 35.85
N LYS A 521 -2.03 2.96 34.65
CA LYS A 521 -3.18 3.07 33.72
C LYS A 521 -4.48 2.48 34.27
N ASP A 522 -4.37 1.59 35.24
CA ASP A 522 -5.48 0.97 35.97
C ASP A 522 -6.02 1.86 37.12
N GLY A 523 -5.41 3.02 37.36
CA GLY A 523 -5.77 3.96 38.44
C GLY A 523 -4.96 3.80 39.72
N THR A 524 -4.06 2.82 39.81
CA THR A 524 -3.29 2.57 41.04
C THR A 524 -2.26 3.68 41.29
N PRO A 525 -2.19 4.30 42.49
CA PRO A 525 -1.26 5.41 42.77
C PRO A 525 0.21 4.98 42.78
N ILE A 526 1.09 5.82 42.21
CA ILE A 526 2.53 5.60 42.17
C ILE A 526 3.20 6.35 43.33
N TYR A 527 3.99 5.62 44.13
CA TYR A 527 4.68 6.14 45.31
C TYR A 527 6.18 6.34 45.07
N LYS A 528 6.76 7.32 45.77
CA LYS A 528 8.19 7.66 45.71
C LYS A 528 9.01 6.59 46.43
N LYS A 529 10.11 6.15 45.80
CA LYS A 529 11.06 5.20 46.36
C LYS A 529 12.44 5.85 46.56
N ASP A 530 13.21 5.36 47.52
CA ASP A 530 14.61 5.73 47.74
C ASP A 530 15.56 5.02 46.75
N LYS A 531 16.87 5.23 46.90
CA LYS A 531 17.91 4.62 46.05
C LYS A 531 17.96 3.09 46.15
N ASP A 532 17.51 2.55 47.27
CA ASP A 532 17.50 1.11 47.58
C ASP A 532 16.14 0.46 47.24
N GLY A 533 15.20 1.23 46.67
CA GLY A 533 13.90 0.76 46.21
C GLY A 533 12.82 0.65 47.28
N LYS A 534 13.06 1.11 48.52
CA LYS A 534 12.06 1.18 49.59
C LYS A 534 11.18 2.42 49.45
N PHE A 535 9.92 2.34 49.90
CA PHE A 535 8.98 3.46 49.83
C PHE A 535 9.34 4.55 50.83
N ILE A 536 9.29 5.81 50.38
CA ILE A 536 9.47 6.96 51.27
C ILE A 536 8.15 7.22 51.99
N ILE A 537 8.20 7.21 53.32
CA ILE A 537 7.05 7.45 54.22
C ILE A 537 7.23 8.83 54.87
N LYS A 538 6.17 9.64 54.89
CA LYS A 538 6.14 10.93 55.60
C LYS A 538 4.82 11.00 56.37
N ASN A 539 4.88 11.28 57.68
CA ASN A 539 3.72 11.30 58.58
C ASN A 539 2.90 10.00 58.55
N GLY A 540 3.55 8.84 58.53
CA GLY A 540 2.88 7.54 58.50
C GLY A 540 2.32 7.10 57.13
N GLU A 541 2.30 7.99 56.13
CA GLU A 541 1.77 7.70 54.80
C GLU A 541 2.85 7.62 53.71
N LYS A 542 2.62 6.75 52.71
CA LYS A 542 3.51 6.64 51.54
C LYS A 542 3.40 7.89 50.68
N VAL A 543 4.54 8.50 50.36
CA VAL A 543 4.57 9.75 49.57
C VAL A 543 4.20 9.47 48.11
N ARG A 544 3.06 10.01 47.66
CA ARG A 544 2.62 9.96 46.25
C ARG A 544 3.46 10.91 45.37
N ILE A 545 3.64 10.56 44.10
CA ILE A 545 4.39 11.39 43.16
C ILE A 545 3.44 12.37 42.46
N PRO A 546 3.48 13.69 42.74
CA PRO A 546 2.63 14.67 42.05
C PRO A 546 3.04 14.85 40.58
N ILE A 547 2.09 15.19 39.72
CA ILE A 547 2.33 15.49 38.31
C ILE A 547 2.81 16.94 38.20
N LEU A 548 4.05 17.10 37.73
CA LEU A 548 4.66 18.41 37.50
C LEU A 548 3.98 19.11 36.32
N LYS A 549 3.65 20.40 36.47
CA LYS A 549 3.24 21.23 35.33
C LYS A 549 4.49 21.52 34.51
N ALA A 550 4.59 20.93 33.32
CA ALA A 550 5.78 21.04 32.48
C ALA A 550 5.87 22.41 31.79
N VAL A 551 7.08 22.98 31.69
CA VAL A 551 7.36 24.04 30.73
C VAL A 551 7.08 23.47 29.35
N ARG A 552 6.16 24.10 28.62
CA ARG A 552 5.76 23.66 27.28
C ARG A 552 6.53 24.50 26.27
N GLN A 553 7.22 23.82 25.35
CA GLN A 553 7.62 24.44 24.11
C GLN A 553 6.39 24.42 23.20
N THR A 554 5.78 25.59 23.06
CA THR A 554 4.73 25.87 22.08
C THR A 554 5.38 26.55 20.89
N GLY A 555 5.16 26.01 19.71
CA GLY A 555 5.62 26.60 18.46
C GLY A 555 5.08 25.81 17.28
N ASP A 556 5.01 26.46 16.13
CA ASP A 556 4.61 25.79 14.91
C ASP A 556 5.73 24.86 14.46
N CYS A 557 5.39 23.58 14.29
CA CYS A 557 6.34 22.61 13.80
C CYS A 557 6.06 22.29 12.35
N ILE A 558 7.08 22.57 11.53
CA ILE A 558 7.13 22.11 10.15
C ILE A 558 7.37 20.61 10.11
N ARG A 559 6.47 19.89 9.43
CA ARG A 559 6.62 18.47 9.12
C ARG A 559 6.66 18.25 7.62
N GLY A 560 7.72 17.59 7.17
CA GLY A 560 7.95 17.24 5.77
C GLY A 560 9.44 17.17 5.45
N LYS A 561 9.77 16.85 4.20
CA LYS A 561 11.17 16.75 3.75
C LYS A 561 11.66 18.14 3.34
N LEU A 562 12.54 18.74 4.16
CA LEU A 562 13.10 20.07 3.90
C LEU A 562 14.10 20.09 2.74
N HIS A 563 14.90 19.04 2.61
CA HIS A 563 15.95 18.92 1.58
C HIS A 563 16.16 17.45 1.20
N GLY A 564 16.84 17.20 0.09
CA GLY A 564 17.28 15.88 -0.34
C GLY A 564 18.16 15.19 0.72
N GLU A 565 18.22 13.86 0.68
CA GLU A 565 19.07 13.10 1.62
C GLU A 565 20.56 13.18 1.23
N THR A 566 20.84 13.43 -0.05
CA THR A 566 22.19 13.54 -0.58
C THR A 566 22.73 14.96 -0.40
N PHE A 567 23.95 15.05 0.13
CA PHE A 567 24.68 16.31 0.20
C PHE A 567 25.67 16.44 -0.97
N TYR A 568 25.73 17.64 -1.52
CA TYR A 568 26.62 18.00 -2.61
C TYR A 568 27.83 18.75 -2.09
N GLY A 569 29.01 18.41 -2.62
CA GLY A 569 30.19 19.25 -2.50
C GLY A 569 30.16 20.34 -3.57
N ALA A 570 30.69 21.52 -3.25
CA ALA A 570 30.87 22.61 -4.20
C ALA A 570 32.34 22.74 -4.60
N ILE A 571 32.60 22.86 -5.90
CA ILE A 571 33.94 23.05 -6.47
C ILE A 571 33.92 24.14 -7.53
N THR A 572 35.07 24.77 -7.74
CA THR A 572 35.35 25.56 -8.95
C THR A 572 36.44 24.84 -9.74
N GLN A 573 36.43 24.96 -11.06
CA GLN A 573 37.46 24.37 -11.92
C GLN A 573 38.46 25.42 -12.38
N ALA A 574 39.71 25.02 -12.64
CA ALA A 574 40.68 25.88 -13.28
C ALA A 574 40.29 26.14 -14.75
N LYS A 575 40.51 27.36 -15.24
CA LYS A 575 40.33 27.69 -16.65
C LYS A 575 41.36 26.93 -17.48
N LYS A 576 40.89 26.40 -18.61
CA LYS A 576 41.72 25.66 -19.56
C LYS A 576 41.59 26.30 -20.95
N ASP A 577 42.67 26.27 -21.72
CA ASP A 577 42.66 26.65 -23.13
C ASP A 577 41.97 25.58 -24.00
N GLU A 578 41.79 25.86 -25.30
CA GLU A 578 41.18 24.94 -26.28
C GLU A 578 41.94 23.61 -26.39
N ASN A 579 43.20 23.57 -25.97
CA ASN A 579 44.07 22.39 -25.94
C ASN A 579 44.10 21.69 -24.56
N GLY A 580 43.31 22.14 -23.59
CA GLY A 580 43.16 21.54 -22.26
C GLY A 580 44.28 21.87 -21.25
N ARG A 581 45.17 22.81 -21.55
CA ARG A 581 46.24 23.30 -20.65
C ARG A 581 45.69 24.39 -19.73
N LEU A 582 46.23 24.46 -18.51
CA LEU A 582 45.78 25.39 -17.47
C LEU A 582 46.21 26.82 -17.81
N ILE A 583 45.26 27.75 -17.86
CA ILE A 583 45.54 29.17 -18.07
C ILE A 583 46.08 29.76 -16.77
N ARG A 584 47.19 30.50 -16.86
CA ARG A 584 47.82 31.19 -15.73
C ARG A 584 47.76 32.70 -15.93
N ASP A 585 47.51 33.43 -14.85
CA ASP A 585 47.60 34.89 -14.78
C ASP A 585 49.04 35.37 -14.93
N GLU A 586 49.21 36.68 -15.15
CA GLU A 586 50.49 37.39 -15.27
C GLU A 586 51.45 37.14 -14.09
N ASN A 587 50.91 36.79 -12.92
CA ASN A 587 51.66 36.43 -11.71
C ASN A 587 51.92 34.91 -11.56
N GLY A 588 51.71 34.12 -12.60
CA GLY A 588 51.92 32.65 -12.60
C GLY A 588 50.88 31.83 -11.82
N LYS A 589 49.83 32.46 -11.29
CA LYS A 589 48.72 31.76 -10.59
C LYS A 589 47.71 31.20 -11.60
N ILE A 590 47.19 30.01 -11.34
CA ILE A 590 46.19 29.36 -12.21
C ILE A 590 44.87 30.13 -12.13
N GLN A 591 44.34 30.56 -13.27
CA GLN A 591 43.01 31.17 -13.34
C GLN A 591 41.94 30.13 -12.98
N ILE A 592 40.99 30.53 -12.13
CA ILE A 592 39.87 29.69 -11.70
C ILE A 592 38.60 30.20 -12.38
N ASN A 593 37.76 29.29 -12.87
CA ASN A 593 36.41 29.62 -13.32
C ASN A 593 35.57 29.99 -12.09
N GLU A 594 34.89 31.14 -12.15
CA GLU A 594 34.07 31.65 -11.05
C GLU A 594 32.78 30.83 -10.88
N GLU A 595 32.38 30.06 -11.90
CA GLU A 595 31.22 29.17 -11.83
C GLU A 595 31.42 28.05 -10.81
N VAL A 596 30.52 27.99 -9.82
CA VAL A 596 30.49 26.95 -8.80
C VAL A 596 29.71 25.74 -9.30
N LEU A 597 30.39 24.61 -9.40
CA LEU A 597 29.82 23.33 -9.81
C LEU A 597 29.63 22.40 -8.61
N TYR A 598 28.59 21.57 -8.67
CA TYR A 598 28.22 20.66 -7.60
C TYR A 598 28.59 19.21 -7.92
N VAL A 599 29.09 18.49 -6.92
CA VAL A 599 29.66 17.15 -7.07
C VAL A 599 29.23 16.18 -5.98
N VAL A 600 29.14 14.90 -6.33
CA VAL A 600 28.90 13.78 -5.40
C VAL A 600 30.00 12.73 -5.58
N ARG A 601 30.35 12.05 -4.49
CA ARG A 601 31.19 10.86 -4.55
C ARG A 601 30.31 9.65 -4.85
N ARG A 602 30.51 9.02 -6.01
CA ARG A 602 29.80 7.82 -6.43
C ARG A 602 30.74 6.63 -6.38
N GLU A 603 30.21 5.47 -6.00
CA GLU A 603 30.93 4.21 -5.95
C GLU A 603 31.20 3.68 -7.38
N LEU A 604 32.42 3.23 -7.65
CA LEU A 604 32.81 2.60 -8.90
C LEU A 604 32.32 1.15 -8.93
N LYS A 605 31.08 0.96 -9.35
CA LYS A 605 30.46 -0.36 -9.51
C LYS A 605 29.60 -0.39 -10.76
N TYR A 606 29.45 -1.57 -11.35
CA TYR A 606 28.54 -1.80 -12.45
C TYR A 606 27.08 -1.71 -11.99
N LYS A 607 26.29 -0.88 -12.68
CA LYS A 607 24.88 -0.66 -12.36
C LYS A 607 24.03 -1.84 -12.85
N LYS A 608 23.67 -2.74 -11.93
CA LYS A 608 22.81 -3.90 -12.25
C LYS A 608 21.35 -3.51 -12.47
N ASN A 609 20.84 -2.57 -11.65
CA ASN A 609 19.43 -2.16 -11.63
C ASN A 609 19.29 -0.62 -11.60
N ALA A 610 18.10 -0.10 -11.92
CA ALA A 610 17.82 1.34 -11.93
C ALA A 610 18.08 2.06 -10.59
N GLN A 611 17.90 1.36 -9.46
CA GLN A 611 18.12 1.87 -8.10
C GLN A 611 19.59 1.89 -7.67
N ASP A 612 20.49 1.26 -8.43
CA ASP A 612 21.90 1.18 -8.09
C ASP A 612 22.65 2.46 -8.49
N THR A 613 23.57 2.91 -7.65
CA THR A 613 24.27 4.20 -7.76
C THR A 613 25.51 4.16 -8.67
N GLY A 614 25.81 2.98 -9.24
CA GLY A 614 26.93 2.72 -10.14
C GLY A 614 26.77 3.27 -11.56
N PHE A 615 27.59 2.78 -12.48
CA PHE A 615 27.66 3.22 -13.88
C PHE A 615 27.33 2.07 -14.85
N TYR A 616 26.73 2.40 -16.00
CA TYR A 616 26.36 1.39 -17.00
C TYR A 616 27.56 0.95 -17.85
N ASN A 617 28.40 1.91 -18.24
CA ASN A 617 29.56 1.68 -19.10
C ASN A 617 30.60 2.81 -18.90
N TRP A 618 31.74 2.71 -19.59
CA TRP A 618 32.81 3.70 -19.53
C TRP A 618 32.38 5.09 -19.99
N ASN A 619 31.56 5.21 -21.05
CA ASN A 619 31.09 6.50 -21.57
C ASN A 619 30.23 7.24 -20.53
N ASN A 620 29.31 6.52 -19.86
CA ASN A 620 28.49 7.08 -18.79
C ASN A 620 29.31 7.59 -17.60
N LEU A 621 30.48 7.00 -17.35
CA LEU A 621 31.41 7.52 -16.35
C LEU A 621 32.18 8.74 -16.89
N GLU A 622 32.63 8.71 -18.14
CA GLU A 622 33.38 9.78 -18.79
C GLU A 622 32.63 11.11 -18.80
N ASP A 623 31.33 11.06 -19.09
CA ASP A 623 30.48 12.25 -19.19
C ASP A 623 30.33 12.98 -17.84
N VAL A 624 30.39 12.22 -16.74
CA VAL A 624 29.99 12.72 -15.41
C VAL A 624 31.20 12.90 -14.49
N ILE A 625 32.32 12.21 -14.73
CA ILE A 625 33.49 12.30 -13.85
C ILE A 625 34.15 13.69 -13.91
N VAL A 626 34.51 14.21 -12.74
CA VAL A 626 35.12 15.54 -12.63
C VAL A 626 36.55 15.57 -13.17
N ASP A 627 37.31 14.51 -12.90
CA ASP A 627 38.72 14.39 -13.27
C ASP A 627 38.87 13.49 -14.51
N LYS A 628 38.94 14.12 -15.68
CA LYS A 628 39.11 13.43 -16.97
C LYS A 628 40.49 12.76 -17.10
N SER A 629 41.52 13.25 -16.41
CA SER A 629 42.85 12.64 -16.43
C SER A 629 42.84 11.32 -15.66
N LEU A 630 42.19 11.32 -14.48
CA LEU A 630 41.97 10.11 -13.71
C LEU A 630 41.18 9.07 -14.50
N PHE A 631 40.14 9.49 -15.24
CA PHE A 631 39.39 8.59 -16.13
C PHE A 631 40.28 7.90 -17.17
N ARG A 632 41.15 8.66 -17.85
CA ARG A 632 42.11 8.10 -18.82
C ARG A 632 43.04 7.09 -18.16
N MET A 633 43.59 7.41 -16.98
CA MET A 633 44.43 6.49 -16.22
C MET A 633 43.71 5.21 -15.79
N MET A 634 42.42 5.29 -15.48
CA MET A 634 41.60 4.13 -15.16
C MET A 634 41.38 3.24 -16.39
N LYS A 635 41.07 3.85 -17.55
CA LYS A 635 40.82 3.11 -18.80
C LYS A 635 42.07 2.42 -19.33
N MET A 636 43.24 3.08 -19.24
CA MET A 636 44.54 2.52 -19.67
C MET A 636 45.03 1.31 -18.86
N GLN A 637 44.40 0.97 -17.74
CA GLN A 637 44.74 -0.24 -16.97
C GLN A 637 44.29 -1.53 -17.64
N PHE A 638 43.32 -1.43 -18.54
CA PHE A 638 42.62 -2.54 -19.15
C PHE A 638 42.94 -2.59 -20.65
N LYS A 639 42.90 -3.78 -21.25
CA LYS A 639 43.02 -3.94 -22.69
C LYS A 639 41.86 -3.22 -23.41
N ASP A 640 42.12 -2.76 -24.63
CA ASP A 640 41.10 -2.10 -25.44
C ASP A 640 39.89 -3.03 -25.65
N GLY A 641 38.69 -2.52 -25.36
CA GLY A 641 37.43 -3.26 -25.50
C GLY A 641 36.87 -3.95 -24.25
N ILE A 642 37.58 -3.92 -23.11
CA ILE A 642 37.07 -4.51 -21.85
C ILE A 642 35.81 -3.78 -21.35
N SER A 643 34.78 -4.56 -21.00
CA SER A 643 33.53 -4.01 -20.47
C SER A 643 33.74 -3.39 -19.08
N PHE A 644 32.97 -2.34 -18.76
CA PHE A 644 33.05 -1.71 -17.43
C PHE A 644 32.70 -2.69 -16.29
N LYS A 645 31.88 -3.70 -16.57
CA LYS A 645 31.52 -4.74 -15.60
C LYS A 645 32.75 -5.57 -15.22
N ASP A 646 33.48 -6.07 -16.21
CA ASP A 646 34.65 -6.92 -15.99
C ASP A 646 35.78 -6.11 -15.32
N ALA A 647 35.96 -4.85 -15.74
CA ALA A 647 36.90 -3.94 -15.08
C ALA A 647 36.57 -3.66 -13.60
N CYS A 648 35.29 -3.64 -13.23
CA CYS A 648 34.89 -3.51 -11.82
C CYS A 648 35.17 -4.80 -11.01
N GLU A 649 35.06 -5.97 -11.64
CA GLU A 649 35.35 -7.28 -11.03
C GLU A 649 36.86 -7.47 -10.82
N GLU A 650 37.69 -7.15 -11.82
CA GLU A 650 39.16 -7.12 -11.71
C GLU A 650 39.66 -6.06 -10.72
N GLY A 651 38.92 -4.95 -10.60
CA GLY A 651 39.17 -3.85 -9.69
C GLY A 651 40.07 -2.77 -10.29
N ILE A 652 39.72 -1.51 -10.00
CA ILE A 652 40.40 -0.33 -10.53
C ILE A 652 41.32 0.27 -9.47
N TYR A 653 42.59 0.52 -9.82
CA TYR A 653 43.62 0.95 -8.87
C TYR A 653 44.21 2.31 -9.24
N MET A 654 44.79 2.98 -8.26
CA MET A 654 45.68 4.12 -8.46
C MET A 654 47.07 3.60 -8.79
N ILE A 655 47.70 4.20 -9.79
CA ILE A 655 48.97 3.74 -10.35
C ILE A 655 50.08 4.77 -10.06
N ASP A 656 51.28 4.31 -9.71
CA ASP A 656 52.48 5.16 -9.56
C ASP A 656 53.14 5.49 -10.93
N LYS A 657 54.24 6.27 -10.90
CA LYS A 657 55.01 6.60 -12.12
C LYS A 657 55.61 5.36 -12.83
N ASN A 658 55.81 4.27 -12.08
CA ASN A 658 56.40 3.02 -12.54
C ASN A 658 55.35 1.95 -12.92
N ARG A 659 54.08 2.35 -13.00
CA ARG A 659 52.92 1.49 -13.29
C ARG A 659 52.51 0.48 -12.21
N ASN A 660 52.99 0.61 -10.97
CA ASN A 660 52.59 -0.27 -9.87
C ASN A 660 51.24 0.13 -9.28
N LYS A 661 50.43 -0.87 -8.90
CA LYS A 661 49.12 -0.68 -8.24
C LYS A 661 49.33 -0.31 -6.77
N ILE A 662 48.90 0.89 -6.37
CA ILE A 662 49.02 1.37 -4.99
C ILE A 662 47.74 1.09 -4.21
N ASN A 663 46.67 1.80 -4.53
CA ASN A 663 45.43 1.82 -3.75
C ASN A 663 44.23 1.60 -4.64
N LYS A 664 43.28 0.75 -4.21
CA LYS A 664 42.04 0.51 -4.94
C LYS A 664 41.14 1.75 -4.92
N ILE A 665 40.73 2.24 -6.09
CA ILE A 665 39.79 3.35 -6.22
C ILE A 665 38.38 2.79 -6.04
N ARG A 666 37.74 3.13 -4.92
CA ARG A 666 36.35 2.70 -4.63
C ARG A 666 35.31 3.72 -5.05
N HIS A 667 35.66 5.01 -5.01
CA HIS A 667 34.74 6.11 -5.26
C HIS A 667 35.41 7.17 -6.10
N VAL A 668 34.62 7.78 -6.99
CA VAL A 668 35.03 8.90 -7.85
C VAL A 668 34.10 10.08 -7.64
N ARG A 669 34.63 11.29 -7.86
CA ARG A 669 33.80 12.51 -7.84
C ARG A 669 33.16 12.71 -9.19
N CYS A 670 31.85 12.90 -9.16
CA CYS A 670 31.01 13.06 -10.33
C CYS A 670 30.27 14.38 -10.22
N PHE A 671 30.15 15.08 -11.34
CA PHE A 671 29.24 16.20 -11.49
C PHE A 671 27.80 15.77 -11.28
N THR A 672 26.99 16.72 -10.85
CA THR A 672 25.55 16.53 -10.70
C THR A 672 24.81 17.44 -11.65
N ASP A 673 23.65 17.01 -12.14
CA ASP A 673 22.78 17.83 -12.99
C ASP A 673 22.10 18.99 -12.22
N THR A 674 22.27 19.03 -10.90
CA THR A 674 21.66 20.07 -10.05
C THR A 674 22.41 21.39 -10.19
N LYS A 675 21.78 22.36 -10.87
CA LYS A 675 22.35 23.70 -11.10
C LYS A 675 22.24 24.61 -9.87
N ASN A 676 21.11 24.59 -9.16
CA ASN A 676 20.81 25.51 -8.04
C ASN A 676 20.36 24.75 -6.78
N PRO A 677 21.27 24.11 -6.03
CA PRO A 677 20.93 23.45 -4.77
C PRO A 677 20.69 24.46 -3.63
N ILE A 678 19.91 24.05 -2.63
CA ILE A 678 19.62 24.85 -1.45
C ILE A 678 20.72 24.70 -0.40
N ILE A 679 20.99 25.79 0.31
CA ILE A 679 21.89 25.79 1.47
C ILE A 679 21.13 25.27 2.69
N VAL A 680 21.63 24.17 3.26
CA VAL A 680 21.02 23.52 4.44
C VAL A 680 21.57 24.12 5.74
N LYS A 681 22.90 24.13 5.89
CA LYS A 681 23.59 24.67 7.06
C LYS A 681 25.06 24.95 6.74
N LYS A 682 25.73 25.73 7.59
CA LYS A 682 27.18 25.94 7.54
C LYS A 682 27.95 24.72 8.06
N HIS A 683 29.17 24.55 7.56
CA HIS A 683 30.13 23.58 8.10
C HIS A 683 30.61 24.02 9.49
N ILE A 684 30.97 23.05 10.34
CA ILE A 684 31.55 23.33 11.67
C ILE A 684 32.93 23.98 11.50
N TYR A 685 33.74 23.43 10.60
CA TYR A 685 35.03 23.99 10.21
C TYR A 685 34.87 24.69 8.86
N LEU A 686 34.99 26.02 8.88
CA LEU A 686 34.84 26.84 7.70
C LEU A 686 36.10 26.77 6.84
N SER A 687 35.92 26.61 5.54
CA SER A 687 37.00 26.73 4.58
C SER A 687 37.22 28.20 4.24
N ASP A 688 38.45 28.57 3.91
CA ASP A 688 38.79 29.90 3.36
C ASP A 688 38.00 30.22 2.09
N LYS A 689 37.54 29.19 1.36
CA LYS A 689 36.73 29.34 0.14
C LYS A 689 35.25 29.47 0.49
N PRO A 690 34.59 30.62 0.22
CA PRO A 690 33.19 30.85 0.61
C PRO A 690 32.23 29.79 0.09
N TYR A 691 32.39 29.36 -1.17
CA TYR A 691 31.52 28.36 -1.77
C TYR A 691 31.60 26.97 -1.10
N LYS A 692 32.63 26.68 -0.28
CA LYS A 692 32.78 25.41 0.47
C LYS A 692 32.32 25.47 1.93
N GLN A 693 31.79 26.60 2.37
CA GLN A 693 31.40 26.80 3.77
C GLN A 693 30.02 26.19 4.10
N ASN A 694 29.25 25.78 3.10
CA ASN A 694 27.87 25.34 3.25
C ASN A 694 27.67 23.89 2.81
N TYR A 695 26.73 23.20 3.47
CA TYR A 695 26.13 21.97 2.98
C TYR A 695 25.05 22.30 1.95
N TYR A 696 25.21 21.78 0.74
CA TYR A 696 24.25 21.92 -0.35
C TYR A 696 23.45 20.64 -0.52
N SER A 697 22.16 20.77 -0.85
CA SER A 697 21.31 19.63 -1.19
C SER A 697 20.20 20.05 -2.15
N THR A 698 19.51 19.10 -2.77
CA THR A 698 18.33 19.40 -3.56
C THR A 698 17.20 19.89 -2.66
N ASN A 699 16.29 20.67 -3.23
CA ASN A 699 15.05 21.00 -2.55
C ASN A 699 14.25 19.73 -2.22
N GLY A 700 13.64 19.67 -1.04
CA GLY A 700 12.89 18.51 -0.58
C GLY A 700 11.47 18.49 -1.15
N GLU A 701 10.57 19.27 -0.53
CA GLU A 701 9.16 19.36 -0.90
C GLU A 701 8.74 20.80 -1.21
N ASN A 702 7.99 20.94 -2.31
CA ASN A 702 7.25 22.16 -2.66
C ASN A 702 5.81 22.00 -2.20
N ILE A 703 5.26 23.01 -1.52
CA ILE A 703 3.98 22.85 -0.80
C ILE A 703 2.91 23.76 -1.38
N TYR A 704 3.21 25.06 -1.49
CA TYR A 704 2.24 26.05 -1.92
C TYR A 704 2.62 26.62 -3.29
N TYR A 705 1.60 26.82 -4.12
CA TYR A 705 1.69 27.45 -5.43
C TYR A 705 0.75 28.65 -5.48
N ALA A 706 1.28 29.84 -5.68
CA ALA A 706 0.53 31.08 -5.79
C ALA A 706 0.28 31.43 -7.27
N ILE A 707 -0.95 31.81 -7.56
CA ILE A 707 -1.38 32.33 -8.84
C ILE A 707 -1.62 33.83 -8.68
N TYR A 708 -0.95 34.63 -9.49
CA TYR A 708 -1.16 36.08 -9.58
C TYR A 708 -1.88 36.39 -10.87
N TRP A 709 -3.06 37.00 -10.74
CA TRP A 709 -3.93 37.35 -11.86
C TRP A 709 -4.92 38.44 -11.43
N ASP A 710 -5.17 39.39 -12.33
CA ASP A 710 -6.13 40.49 -12.15
C ASP A 710 -7.61 40.08 -12.39
N GLY A 711 -7.85 38.83 -12.80
CA GLY A 711 -9.21 38.30 -13.03
C GLY A 711 -9.79 38.63 -14.41
N ILE A 712 -9.04 39.26 -15.29
CA ILE A 712 -9.49 39.67 -16.63
C ILE A 712 -8.99 38.65 -17.68
N HIS A 713 -9.84 38.27 -18.64
CA HIS A 713 -9.42 37.35 -19.71
C HIS A 713 -8.45 38.05 -20.68
N GLY A 714 -7.31 37.43 -20.97
CA GLY A 714 -6.29 37.95 -21.91
C GLY A 714 -5.16 38.78 -21.28
N THR A 715 -5.18 39.01 -19.96
CA THR A 715 -4.15 39.77 -19.23
C THR A 715 -2.96 38.92 -18.80
N VAL A 716 -1.88 39.59 -18.37
CA VAL A 716 -0.64 38.95 -17.92
C VAL A 716 -0.90 38.13 -16.66
N ARG A 717 -0.43 36.88 -16.66
CA ARG A 717 -0.48 35.98 -15.50
C ARG A 717 0.92 35.60 -15.09
N THR A 718 1.13 35.49 -13.77
CA THR A 718 2.38 34.98 -13.22
C THR A 718 2.11 34.06 -12.04
N TYR A 719 3.13 33.32 -11.64
CA TYR A 719 3.05 32.35 -10.56
C TYR A 719 4.23 32.51 -9.61
N ASP A 720 4.08 31.99 -8.41
CA ASP A 720 5.18 31.77 -7.47
C ASP A 720 4.94 30.48 -6.69
N PHE A 721 5.97 29.97 -6.01
CA PHE A 721 5.83 28.80 -5.15
C PHE A 721 6.71 28.93 -3.92
N ARG A 722 6.31 28.26 -2.83
CA ARG A 722 7.12 28.18 -1.61
C ARG A 722 7.47 26.74 -1.30
N SER A 723 8.77 26.48 -1.13
CA SER A 723 9.26 25.21 -0.60
C SER A 723 9.18 25.17 0.91
N LEU A 724 9.17 23.96 1.49
CA LEU A 724 9.11 23.81 2.93
C LEU A 724 10.30 24.45 3.65
N MET A 725 11.47 24.45 3.01
CA MET A 725 12.66 25.13 3.52
C MET A 725 12.47 26.64 3.58
N GLN A 726 11.85 27.26 2.56
CA GLN A 726 11.57 28.68 2.54
C GLN A 726 10.54 29.05 3.62
N LEU A 727 9.46 28.27 3.75
CA LEU A 727 8.47 28.43 4.81
C LEU A 727 9.13 28.39 6.20
N SER A 728 10.07 27.47 6.43
CA SER A 728 10.79 27.38 7.71
C SER A 728 11.62 28.61 8.07
N LYS A 729 12.04 29.39 7.08
CA LYS A 729 12.77 30.65 7.30
C LYS A 729 11.81 31.80 7.54
N ILE A 730 10.71 31.87 6.78
CA ILE A 730 9.68 32.91 6.92
C ILE A 730 9.02 32.81 8.30
N MET A 731 8.66 31.59 8.74
CA MET A 731 8.04 31.35 10.05
C MET A 731 8.91 31.72 11.25
N LYS A 732 10.25 31.70 11.11
CA LYS A 732 11.13 32.15 12.19
C LYS A 732 11.08 33.66 12.42
N ASN A 733 10.65 34.41 11.41
CA ASN A 733 10.82 35.86 11.34
C ASN A 733 9.50 36.64 11.43
N GLY A 734 8.32 36.00 11.44
CA GLY A 734 7.04 36.72 11.39
C GLY A 734 5.89 36.07 12.18
N ASN A 735 4.89 36.90 12.53
CA ASN A 735 3.58 36.47 13.02
C ASN A 735 2.70 36.15 11.80
N ILE A 736 2.57 34.87 11.46
CA ILE A 736 1.81 34.41 10.29
C ILE A 736 0.44 33.95 10.75
N ILE A 737 -0.62 34.49 10.14
CA ILE A 737 -2.01 34.24 10.54
C ILE A 737 -2.70 33.35 9.48
N SER A 738 -2.33 33.49 8.20
CA SER A 738 -2.96 32.81 7.08
C SER A 738 -1.96 32.23 6.07
N ILE A 739 -2.40 31.24 5.27
CA ILE A 739 -1.59 30.64 4.19
C ILE A 739 -1.24 31.67 3.10
N LYS A 740 -2.08 32.70 2.90
CA LYS A 740 -1.82 33.75 1.90
C LYS A 740 -0.64 34.63 2.30
N ASP A 741 -0.37 34.77 3.60
CA ASP A 741 0.70 35.60 4.13
C ASP A 741 2.11 35.07 3.77
N PHE A 742 2.22 33.84 3.25
CA PHE A 742 3.47 33.30 2.73
C PHE A 742 3.89 33.91 1.38
N PHE A 743 3.00 34.66 0.75
CA PHE A 743 3.20 35.26 -0.56
C PHE A 743 3.00 36.77 -0.48
N GLU A 744 3.70 37.49 -1.35
CA GLU A 744 3.51 38.91 -1.51
C GLU A 744 2.08 39.17 -2.05
N PRO A 745 1.35 40.18 -1.56
CA PRO A 745 -0.03 40.44 -2.00
C PRO A 745 -0.10 40.90 -3.47
N VAL A 746 0.98 41.50 -3.98
CA VAL A 746 1.11 42.01 -5.34
C VAL A 746 2.48 41.64 -5.88
N LYS A 747 2.54 41.20 -7.14
CA LYS A 747 3.78 40.87 -7.85
C LYS A 747 3.97 41.78 -9.06
N LYS A 748 5.14 42.41 -9.13
CA LYS A 748 5.53 43.29 -10.24
C LYS A 748 6.02 42.47 -11.42
N THR A 749 5.45 42.69 -12.61
CA THR A 749 5.86 42.00 -13.84
C THR A 749 6.06 42.98 -15.00
N GLY A 750 7.20 42.89 -15.70
CA GLY A 750 7.55 43.76 -16.82
C GLY A 750 9.02 44.14 -16.84
N LYS A 751 9.45 44.87 -17.88
CA LYS A 751 10.79 45.48 -17.98
C LYS A 751 10.63 46.97 -18.31
N GLY A 752 11.43 47.83 -17.67
CA GLY A 752 11.43 49.27 -17.93
C GLY A 752 10.17 49.98 -17.43
N SER A 753 9.54 50.82 -18.27
CA SER A 753 8.34 51.60 -17.95
C SER A 753 7.03 50.78 -17.97
N ASN A 754 7.03 49.55 -18.47
CA ASN A 754 5.85 48.68 -18.57
C ASN A 754 5.76 47.66 -17.42
N VAL A 755 5.92 48.11 -16.17
CA VAL A 755 5.76 47.26 -14.99
C VAL A 755 4.30 47.28 -14.55
N SER A 756 3.62 46.14 -14.68
CA SER A 756 2.27 45.95 -14.16
C SER A 756 2.32 45.31 -12.77
N ASP A 757 1.47 45.81 -11.87
CA ASP A 757 1.25 45.25 -10.54
C ASP A 757 0.09 44.24 -10.63
N ILE A 758 0.40 42.95 -10.43
CA ILE A 758 -0.59 41.86 -10.52
C ILE A 758 -0.93 41.36 -9.11
N PRO A 759 -2.21 41.33 -8.71
CA PRO A 759 -2.61 40.87 -7.38
C PRO A 759 -2.56 39.34 -7.23
N LEU A 760 -2.39 38.87 -5.99
CA LEU A 760 -2.50 37.46 -5.64
C LEU A 760 -3.96 36.99 -5.75
N TYR A 761 -4.22 36.09 -6.68
CA TYR A 761 -5.56 35.54 -6.93
C TYR A 761 -5.86 34.35 -6.02
N ALA A 762 -5.00 33.32 -6.05
CA ALA A 762 -5.22 32.07 -5.31
C ALA A 762 -3.91 31.45 -4.85
N VAL A 763 -3.96 30.70 -3.74
CA VAL A 763 -2.86 29.87 -3.26
C VAL A 763 -3.34 28.42 -3.20
N LEU A 764 -2.70 27.56 -3.98
CA LEU A 764 -3.01 26.16 -4.12
C LEU A 764 -2.06 25.31 -3.25
N ASN A 765 -2.59 24.31 -2.58
CA ASN A 765 -1.83 23.29 -1.88
C ASN A 765 -2.05 21.90 -2.48
N ILE A 766 -1.18 20.94 -2.18
CA ILE A 766 -1.34 19.57 -2.66
C ILE A 766 -2.66 18.99 -2.12
N GLY A 767 -3.52 18.54 -3.04
CA GLY A 767 -4.88 18.08 -2.75
C GLY A 767 -5.97 19.12 -3.01
N THR A 768 -5.63 20.37 -3.36
CA THR A 768 -6.63 21.36 -3.83
C THR A 768 -7.35 20.81 -5.07
N ARG A 769 -8.68 20.94 -5.09
CA ARG A 769 -9.50 20.58 -6.24
C ARG A 769 -9.63 21.78 -7.16
N LEU A 770 -9.59 21.54 -8.45
CA LEU A 770 -9.63 22.57 -9.47
C LEU A 770 -10.67 22.20 -10.52
N LEU A 771 -11.48 23.18 -10.90
CA LEU A 771 -12.29 23.10 -12.11
C LEU A 771 -11.49 23.69 -13.26
N ILE A 772 -11.34 22.92 -14.34
CA ILE A 772 -10.58 23.31 -15.52
C ILE A 772 -11.54 23.67 -16.64
N TYR A 773 -11.26 24.77 -17.34
CA TYR A 773 -11.98 25.20 -18.53
C TYR A 773 -11.02 25.59 -19.65
N LEU A 774 -11.53 25.64 -20.88
CA LEU A 774 -10.78 26.00 -22.09
C LEU A 774 -10.98 27.47 -22.42
N ASP A 775 -9.91 28.17 -22.81
CA ASP A 775 -9.93 29.60 -23.15
C ASP A 775 -10.86 29.96 -24.31
N LYS A 776 -11.19 29.00 -25.18
CA LYS A 776 -12.12 29.23 -26.31
C LYS A 776 -13.56 29.51 -25.88
N GLU A 777 -13.88 29.36 -24.60
CA GLU A 777 -15.23 29.50 -24.04
C GLU A 777 -15.51 30.95 -23.56
N ILE A 778 -14.55 31.89 -23.58
CA ILE A 778 -14.71 33.27 -23.03
C ILE A 778 -14.17 34.35 -24.00
N LYS A 779 -14.86 35.50 -24.11
CA LYS A 779 -14.41 36.63 -24.95
C LYS A 779 -13.34 37.48 -24.23
N SER A 780 -12.36 37.98 -24.99
CA SER A 780 -11.25 38.80 -24.48
C SER A 780 -11.76 40.14 -23.90
N GLY A 781 -11.28 40.53 -22.71
CA GLY A 781 -11.63 41.79 -22.06
C GLY A 781 -12.77 41.75 -21.04
N GLU A 782 -13.45 40.61 -20.86
CA GLU A 782 -14.50 40.46 -19.86
C GLU A 782 -13.95 40.06 -18.47
N ILE A 783 -14.70 40.37 -17.40
CA ILE A 783 -14.40 39.93 -16.02
C ILE A 783 -14.62 38.42 -15.96
N ALA A 784 -13.57 37.69 -16.30
CA ALA A 784 -13.61 36.24 -16.41
C ALA A 784 -14.02 35.59 -15.08
N SER A 785 -13.60 36.13 -13.93
CA SER A 785 -13.87 35.52 -12.62
C SER A 785 -15.36 35.38 -12.27
N GLU A 786 -16.23 36.30 -12.71
CA GLU A 786 -17.68 36.24 -12.49
C GLU A 786 -18.37 35.40 -13.55
N ILE A 787 -17.97 35.57 -14.82
CA ILE A 787 -18.51 34.80 -15.95
C ILE A 787 -18.25 33.31 -15.78
N ILE A 788 -17.07 32.93 -15.31
CA ILE A 788 -16.74 31.51 -15.09
C ILE A 788 -17.57 30.93 -13.92
N LYS A 789 -17.85 31.72 -12.88
CA LYS A 789 -18.74 31.27 -11.78
C LYS A 789 -20.14 31.02 -12.29
N ILE A 790 -20.67 31.93 -13.11
CA ILE A 790 -21.99 31.77 -13.75
C ILE A 790 -21.99 30.55 -14.66
N TYR A 791 -20.98 30.43 -15.53
CA TYR A 791 -20.79 29.31 -16.44
C TYR A 791 -20.77 27.94 -15.74
N PHE A 792 -20.09 27.83 -14.60
CA PHE A 792 -20.11 26.60 -13.82
C PHE A 792 -21.40 26.41 -13.00
N SER A 793 -22.09 27.49 -12.61
CA SER A 793 -23.36 27.39 -11.87
C SER A 793 -24.55 26.95 -12.72
N GLU A 794 -24.51 27.22 -14.03
CA GLU A 794 -25.55 26.84 -15.00
C GLU A 794 -25.31 25.44 -15.60
N MET A 795 -24.18 24.82 -15.29
CA MET A 795 -23.74 23.56 -15.87
C MET A 795 -24.30 22.36 -15.10
N GLU A 796 -24.67 21.30 -15.81
CA GLU A 796 -25.11 20.06 -15.18
C GLU A 796 -24.01 19.43 -14.30
N GLU A 797 -24.41 18.86 -13.16
CA GLU A 797 -23.48 18.24 -12.20
C GLU A 797 -22.57 17.18 -12.84
N THR A 798 -23.10 16.42 -13.81
CA THR A 798 -22.33 15.38 -14.51
C THR A 798 -21.21 15.95 -15.37
N GLU A 799 -21.37 17.15 -15.91
CA GLU A 799 -20.34 17.82 -16.70
C GLU A 799 -19.32 18.50 -15.80
N LEU A 800 -19.74 19.07 -14.67
CA LEU A 800 -18.85 19.58 -13.63
C LEU A 800 -17.87 18.52 -13.14
N LEU A 801 -18.36 17.30 -12.88
CA LEU A 801 -17.54 16.18 -12.43
C LEU A 801 -16.46 15.80 -13.43
N LYS A 802 -16.75 15.87 -14.74
CA LYS A 802 -15.77 15.58 -15.81
C LYS A 802 -14.63 16.61 -15.84
N ARG A 803 -14.90 17.84 -15.41
CA ARG A 803 -13.95 18.96 -15.36
C ARG A 803 -13.23 19.10 -14.01
N LEU A 804 -13.48 18.19 -13.06
CA LEU A 804 -12.91 18.22 -11.71
C LEU A 804 -11.59 17.45 -11.61
N TYR A 805 -10.54 18.18 -11.25
CA TYR A 805 -9.18 17.66 -11.07
C TYR A 805 -8.65 17.96 -9.68
N VAL A 806 -7.62 17.23 -9.26
CA VAL A 806 -6.93 17.40 -7.99
C VAL A 806 -5.45 17.69 -8.25
N MET A 807 -4.92 18.71 -7.60
CA MET A 807 -3.49 19.02 -7.67
C MET A 807 -2.68 17.98 -6.88
N THR A 808 -1.83 17.24 -7.59
CA THR A 808 -1.04 16.14 -7.00
C THR A 808 0.39 16.54 -6.69
N ARG A 809 1.01 17.36 -7.54
CA ARG A 809 2.41 17.77 -7.40
C ARG A 809 2.69 19.08 -8.13
N ILE A 810 3.67 19.82 -7.63
CA ILE A 810 4.32 20.93 -8.33
C ILE A 810 5.52 20.33 -9.07
N PHE A 811 5.49 20.26 -10.41
CA PHE A 811 6.36 19.40 -11.21
C PHE A 811 7.78 19.98 -11.36
N ASP A 812 7.90 21.15 -11.97
CA ASP A 812 9.17 21.87 -12.07
C ASP A 812 8.97 23.34 -11.69
N PRO A 813 9.58 23.80 -10.58
CA PRO A 813 9.50 25.20 -10.17
C PRO A 813 10.05 26.19 -11.21
N ASN A 814 10.99 25.77 -12.07
CA ASN A 814 11.55 26.66 -13.10
C ASN A 814 10.58 26.89 -14.27
N ASP A 815 9.77 25.88 -14.61
CA ASP A 815 8.82 25.92 -15.73
C ASP A 815 7.38 26.27 -15.30
N GLY A 816 7.10 26.34 -13.99
CA GLY A 816 5.78 26.69 -13.45
C GLY A 816 4.69 25.62 -13.61
N ARG A 817 5.05 24.43 -14.10
CA ARG A 817 4.09 23.36 -14.41
C ARG A 817 3.51 22.71 -13.15
N LEU A 818 2.19 22.61 -13.11
CA LEU A 818 1.43 21.84 -12.12
C LEU A 818 1.10 20.45 -12.66
N GLN A 819 0.98 19.48 -11.76
CA GLN A 819 0.55 18.13 -12.08
C GLN A 819 -0.85 17.88 -11.51
N LEU A 820 -1.82 17.71 -12.40
CA LEU A 820 -3.22 17.47 -12.06
C LEU A 820 -3.61 16.03 -12.35
N ARG A 821 -4.52 15.50 -11.53
CA ARG A 821 -5.12 14.17 -11.71
C ARG A 821 -6.63 14.29 -11.68
N TYR A 822 -7.30 13.57 -12.58
CA TYR A 822 -8.75 13.49 -12.56
C TYR A 822 -9.24 12.97 -11.20
N HIS A 823 -10.26 13.60 -10.61
CA HIS A 823 -10.66 13.31 -9.23
C HIS A 823 -11.03 11.83 -8.99
N ALA A 824 -11.54 11.14 -10.03
CA ALA A 824 -11.90 9.73 -9.94
C ALA A 824 -10.78 8.75 -10.30
N GLU A 825 -9.62 9.20 -10.79
CA GLU A 825 -8.52 8.34 -11.21
C GLU A 825 -7.82 7.64 -10.03
N ALA A 826 -7.82 6.32 -10.04
CA ALA A 826 -7.25 5.47 -8.99
C ALA A 826 -5.99 4.70 -9.41
N ARG A 827 -5.61 4.72 -10.69
CA ARG A 827 -4.39 4.04 -11.15
C ARG A 827 -3.14 4.70 -10.58
N ASP A 828 -2.11 3.88 -10.39
CA ASP A 828 -0.79 4.35 -10.00
C ASP A 828 0.00 4.84 -11.23
N ASP A 829 1.04 5.64 -10.98
CA ASP A 829 1.83 6.26 -12.04
C ASP A 829 2.53 5.22 -12.94
N LYS A 830 2.84 4.03 -12.42
CA LYS A 830 3.48 2.96 -13.21
C LYS A 830 2.51 2.32 -14.19
N LYS A 831 1.28 2.03 -13.76
CA LYS A 831 0.23 1.51 -14.64
C LYS A 831 -0.18 2.50 -15.70
N LEU A 832 -0.28 3.78 -15.33
CA LEU A 832 -0.50 4.85 -16.31
C LEU A 832 0.61 4.90 -17.36
N LEU A 833 1.87 4.71 -16.94
CA LEU A 833 3.01 4.61 -17.86
C LEU A 833 2.98 3.38 -18.78
N GLU A 834 2.50 2.24 -18.29
CA GLU A 834 2.36 1.00 -19.08
C GLU A 834 1.23 1.11 -20.10
N GLU A 835 0.08 1.66 -19.71
CA GLU A 835 -1.11 1.82 -20.55
C GLU A 835 -0.97 3.00 -21.53
N PHE A 836 -0.21 4.03 -21.17
CA PHE A 836 0.10 5.18 -22.01
C PHE A 836 1.63 5.33 -22.22
N PRO A 837 2.25 4.43 -23.02
CA PRO A 837 3.69 4.39 -23.17
C PRO A 837 4.26 5.68 -23.79
N GLU A 838 5.38 6.14 -23.25
CA GLU A 838 6.05 7.41 -23.63
C GLU A 838 6.43 7.46 -25.13
N LYS A 839 6.64 6.31 -25.77
CA LYS A 839 6.91 6.23 -27.21
C LYS A 839 5.70 6.61 -28.08
N MET A 840 4.47 6.36 -27.60
CA MET A 840 3.24 6.56 -28.35
C MET A 840 2.51 7.85 -27.94
N PHE A 841 2.60 8.21 -26.66
CA PHE A 841 1.91 9.38 -26.09
C PHE A 841 2.87 10.50 -25.65
N GLY A 842 4.18 10.36 -25.91
CA GLY A 842 5.21 11.28 -25.44
C GLY A 842 5.29 11.36 -23.91
N LYS A 843 5.94 12.42 -23.39
CA LYS A 843 5.97 12.72 -21.94
C LYS A 843 4.59 13.04 -21.34
N ARG A 844 3.54 13.15 -22.17
CA ARG A 844 2.16 13.49 -21.77
C ARG A 844 1.46 12.32 -21.06
N GLY A 845 1.77 11.06 -21.41
CA GLY A 845 1.23 9.87 -20.72
C GLY A 845 1.79 9.65 -19.32
N LYS A 846 3.02 10.13 -19.05
CA LYS A 846 3.75 9.90 -17.80
C LYS A 846 3.29 10.74 -16.61
N ASN A 847 2.74 11.94 -16.87
CA ASN A 847 2.55 12.97 -15.85
C ASN A 847 1.09 13.36 -15.61
N GLY A 848 0.12 12.62 -16.14
CA GLY A 848 -1.28 13.04 -16.08
C GLY A 848 -1.58 14.15 -17.08
N PHE A 849 -2.79 14.12 -17.62
CA PHE A 849 -3.26 15.07 -18.62
C PHE A 849 -3.40 16.47 -18.01
N SER A 850 -2.35 17.28 -18.10
CA SER A 850 -2.41 18.73 -18.32
C SER A 850 -1.01 19.33 -18.18
N GLU A 851 -0.56 19.98 -19.23
CA GLU A 851 0.47 21.00 -19.15
C GLU A 851 -0.29 22.32 -19.04
N ILE A 852 -0.10 23.09 -17.95
CA ILE A 852 -0.51 24.50 -17.95
C ILE A 852 0.49 25.24 -18.84
N ASN A 853 0.33 25.09 -20.15
CA ASN A 853 1.01 25.87 -21.17
C ASN A 853 0.03 26.96 -21.59
N LYS A 854 0.21 28.20 -21.08
CA LYS A 854 -0.35 29.49 -21.56
C LYS A 854 -1.82 29.58 -22.08
N GLN A 855 -2.62 28.52 -22.06
CA GLN A 855 -3.92 28.34 -22.73
C GLN A 855 -4.96 27.62 -21.86
N PHE A 856 -4.62 27.29 -20.62
CA PHE A 856 -5.52 26.60 -19.69
C PHE A 856 -5.64 27.41 -18.41
N ASN A 857 -6.89 27.69 -18.03
CA ASN A 857 -7.21 28.50 -16.87
C ASN A 857 -7.87 27.63 -15.80
N THR A 858 -7.65 28.01 -14.54
CA THR A 858 -8.13 27.26 -13.39
C THR A 858 -8.86 28.18 -12.42
N ILE A 859 -9.96 27.66 -11.86
CA ILE A 859 -10.59 28.22 -10.65
C ILE A 859 -10.37 27.25 -9.50
N SER A 860 -9.98 27.78 -8.34
CA SER A 860 -9.77 27.00 -7.11
C SER A 860 -11.03 26.86 -6.28
#